data_AF-A0A521X9J2-F1
#
_entry.id   AF-A0A521X9J2-F1
#
_cell.length_a   1.000
_cell.length_b   1.000
_cell.length_c   1.000
_cell.angle_alpha   90.00
_cell.angle_beta   90.00
_cell.angle_gamma   90.00
#
_symmetry.space_group_name_H-M   'P 1'
#
loop_
_entity.id
_entity.type
_entity.pdbx_description
1 polymer ?
#
loop_
_entity_poly.entity_id
_entity_poly.type
_entity_poly.pdbx_seq_one_letter_code
_entity_poly.pdbx_strand_id
1 'polypeptide(L)'
;MRFVQCFPSGAIILAPSGLGKTTLSYALLQKAIQSRWALETNQLLFDVPLPDFAETGLTILEFMRQRIAAHHPGITDARLIDLLRDKGAILLCDGFDRLSAQKQRKVETELKNLQRDFTLLQLFVFSRGAIIPDLPLSALELKPLTFEQQREFLETFSIKSDLLSFSLHWMPNILRELCTHPLLLKRVLEYWQLEEKFPSRIEDLFRFWLDALLCTDARDGVNSINREAALILLAKATTKTPINKVRAVTLLREHGFSDATFDELLRCDAIQVSGSVIELQHEALADYLRVLDTVSFDEATIVQSLLNVPLEIDSFFPILLMALLPSRTLQRNLWKRLAHVGMPLYLNSLRYRADVSGEMVKAKPDDTAFQYLQDLIEGLEFPLNSFFPQLKAIVTEQLIGTKNSEIAVTGFVNPNPGQVTFAFHPAHATEERVIVGDPPEEFRFYYVNLELSEYRLDSGRLLGAKHLKKSLLKVLEDRALKGGEIWVAERLIGRLRYMAKKYNFPLDEKGSLDAVETLLKPYAGKIVFPDGFAKSPRFHINALLEDITFLKDHGQSMLDPWWFQLDWEKQATTSNSVIQKLLDEHFRRVQLTYKEIVENSFKSVFGEFGFYSALPVRWDLAVVNSEHGVSLYHQWLPVSSWNEIGADVEFSDSPPERFKLSGFSEIDNALVKLGRTKCHSYTIGGFGLMPSFDGYSLVGGFDGETTVVRAVCELISDDIERLFSALPSCD
;
A
#
# COMPACT_ATOMS: atom_id res chain seq x y z
N MET A 1 -27.18 7.73 12.76
CA MET A 1 -28.14 6.63 12.61
C MET A 1 -27.60 5.47 11.78
N ARG A 2 -27.30 5.65 10.48
CA ARG A 2 -26.97 4.51 9.58
C ARG A 2 -25.90 3.54 10.09
N PHE A 3 -24.75 4.02 10.59
CA PHE A 3 -23.64 3.11 10.95
C PHE A 3 -23.97 2.11 12.06
N VAL A 4 -24.42 2.58 13.24
CA VAL A 4 -24.79 1.70 14.37
C VAL A 4 -25.94 0.75 13.98
N GLN A 5 -26.90 1.22 13.17
CA GLN A 5 -28.02 0.41 12.70
C GLN A 5 -27.61 -0.65 11.67
N CYS A 6 -26.60 -0.39 10.84
CA CYS A 6 -26.09 -1.35 9.86
C CYS A 6 -25.33 -2.52 10.51
N PHE A 7 -24.90 -2.40 11.77
CA PHE A 7 -24.13 -3.41 12.50
C PHE A 7 -24.84 -3.77 13.81
N PRO A 8 -25.95 -4.53 13.76
CA PRO A 8 -26.79 -4.81 14.94
C PRO A 8 -26.10 -5.69 16.00
N SER A 9 -25.04 -6.41 15.65
CA SER A 9 -24.17 -7.14 16.59
C SER A 9 -22.90 -6.35 16.94
N GLY A 10 -22.66 -5.22 16.27
CA GLY A 10 -21.42 -4.46 16.31
C GLY A 10 -20.39 -4.86 15.23
N ALA A 11 -19.16 -4.35 15.34
CA ALA A 11 -18.09 -4.54 14.36
C ALA A 11 -16.69 -4.38 14.97
N ILE A 12 -15.70 -5.04 14.39
CA ILE A 12 -14.28 -4.77 14.68
C ILE A 12 -13.85 -3.61 13.77
N ILE A 13 -13.27 -2.55 14.33
CA ILE A 13 -12.75 -1.40 13.61
C ILE A 13 -11.22 -1.43 13.61
N LEU A 14 -10.63 -1.65 12.44
CA LEU A 14 -9.20 -1.73 12.20
C LEU A 14 -8.69 -0.42 11.61
N ALA A 15 -7.56 0.09 12.10
CA ALA A 15 -6.85 1.17 11.42
C ALA A 15 -5.39 1.29 11.90
N PRO A 16 -4.48 1.77 11.05
CA PRO A 16 -3.21 2.37 11.47
C PRO A 16 -3.35 3.48 12.53
N SER A 17 -2.22 3.86 13.12
CA SER A 17 -2.14 5.00 14.04
C SER A 17 -2.50 6.32 13.33
N GLY A 18 -3.23 7.22 13.99
CA GLY A 18 -3.56 8.54 13.44
C GLY A 18 -4.70 8.62 12.41
N LEU A 19 -5.33 7.49 12.03
CA LEU A 19 -6.50 7.45 11.14
C LEU A 19 -7.85 7.77 11.82
N GLY A 20 -7.85 8.03 13.13
CA GLY A 20 -9.05 8.50 13.83
C GLY A 20 -9.95 7.41 14.42
N LYS A 21 -9.42 6.23 14.81
CA LYS A 21 -10.16 5.18 15.54
C LYS A 21 -10.86 5.74 16.78
N THR A 22 -10.11 6.39 17.66
CA THR A 22 -10.63 6.98 18.89
C THR A 22 -11.62 8.11 18.59
N THR A 23 -11.36 8.92 17.55
CA THR A 23 -12.32 9.95 17.08
C THR A 23 -13.65 9.33 16.62
N LEU A 24 -13.60 8.21 15.89
CA LEU A 24 -14.80 7.47 15.50
C LEU A 24 -15.51 6.90 16.72
N SER A 25 -14.78 6.30 17.68
CA SER A 25 -15.35 5.79 18.93
C SER A 25 -16.14 6.90 19.66
N TYR A 26 -15.53 8.07 19.87
CA TYR A 26 -16.21 9.21 20.47
C TYR A 26 -17.41 9.71 19.66
N ALA A 27 -17.32 9.74 18.33
CA ALA A 27 -18.43 10.14 17.47
C ALA A 27 -19.60 9.14 17.54
N LEU A 28 -19.32 7.83 17.65
CA LEU A 28 -20.33 6.80 17.88
C LEU A 28 -20.96 6.94 19.26
N LEU A 29 -20.15 7.16 20.29
CA LEU A 29 -20.62 7.40 21.66
C LEU A 29 -21.56 8.61 21.71
N GLN A 30 -21.13 9.76 21.17
CA GLN A 30 -21.92 10.99 21.15
C GLN A 30 -23.25 10.80 20.41
N LYS A 31 -23.23 10.13 19.24
CA LYS A 31 -24.45 9.84 18.49
C LYS A 31 -25.39 8.91 19.24
N ALA A 32 -24.87 7.90 19.92
CA ALA A 32 -25.70 6.98 20.69
C ALA A 32 -26.33 7.64 21.93
N ILE A 33 -25.60 8.57 22.58
CA ILE A 33 -26.17 9.43 23.63
C ILE A 33 -27.31 10.29 23.06
N GLN A 34 -27.11 10.93 21.91
CA GLN A 34 -28.13 11.75 21.26
C GLN A 34 -29.39 10.94 20.90
N SER A 35 -29.24 9.74 20.32
CA SER A 35 -30.37 8.87 20.01
C SER A 35 -31.11 8.41 21.27
N ARG A 36 -30.41 8.17 22.38
CA ARG A 36 -31.06 7.86 23.66
C ARG A 36 -31.84 9.06 24.20
N TRP A 37 -31.31 10.27 24.11
CA TRP A 37 -32.04 11.50 24.48
C TRP A 37 -33.25 11.77 23.59
N ALA A 38 -33.15 11.44 22.30
CA ALA A 38 -34.27 11.49 21.36
C ALA A 38 -35.27 10.32 21.53
N LEU A 39 -35.05 9.43 22.51
CA LEU A 39 -35.87 8.24 22.79
C LEU A 39 -35.95 7.23 21.64
N GLU A 40 -34.97 7.25 20.74
CA GLU A 40 -34.87 6.34 19.58
C GLU A 40 -34.30 4.96 19.98
N THR A 41 -33.53 4.90 21.07
CA THR A 41 -32.97 3.67 21.64
C THR A 41 -32.97 3.71 23.17
N ASN A 42 -33.18 2.54 23.80
CA ASN A 42 -33.10 2.36 25.24
C ASN A 42 -31.82 1.63 25.70
N GLN A 43 -30.92 1.29 24.77
CA GLN A 43 -29.68 0.57 25.04
C GLN A 43 -28.77 1.36 25.98
N LEU A 44 -28.14 0.65 26.93
CA LEU A 44 -27.09 1.23 27.76
C LEU A 44 -25.83 1.50 26.93
N LEU A 45 -25.00 2.44 27.38
CA LEU A 45 -23.80 2.85 26.66
C LEU A 45 -22.58 2.72 27.56
N PHE A 46 -21.56 2.02 27.08
CA PHE A 46 -20.32 1.83 27.81
C PHE A 46 -19.12 2.08 26.90
N ASP A 47 -18.24 2.95 27.36
CA ASP A 47 -16.88 3.07 26.86
C ASP A 47 -15.95 2.24 27.75
N VAL A 48 -15.22 1.32 27.12
CA VAL A 48 -14.36 0.33 27.77
C VAL A 48 -12.95 0.47 27.20
N PRO A 49 -12.11 1.38 27.75
CA PRO A 49 -10.70 1.44 27.41
C PRO A 49 -10.04 0.12 27.83
N LEU A 50 -9.70 -0.73 26.86
CA LEU A 50 -9.27 -2.09 27.12
C LEU A 50 -7.97 -2.18 27.93
N PRO A 51 -6.95 -1.32 27.71
CA PRO A 51 -5.75 -1.33 28.53
C PRO A 51 -6.05 -1.11 30.03
N ASP A 52 -6.89 -0.13 30.35
CA ASP A 52 -7.30 0.14 31.74
C ASP A 52 -8.06 -1.04 32.32
N PHE A 53 -9.03 -1.55 31.57
CA PHE A 53 -9.87 -2.66 31.99
C PHE A 53 -9.00 -3.87 32.35
N ALA A 54 -8.02 -4.20 31.52
CA ALA A 54 -7.18 -5.36 31.69
C ALA A 54 -6.28 -5.29 32.95
N GLU A 55 -5.99 -4.10 33.47
CA GLU A 55 -5.27 -3.94 34.75
C GLU A 55 -6.16 -4.09 35.98
N THR A 56 -7.48 -3.89 35.85
CA THR A 56 -8.40 -4.00 37.01
C THR A 56 -8.53 -5.42 37.55
N GLY A 57 -8.24 -6.43 36.71
CA GLY A 57 -8.45 -7.85 37.02
C GLY A 57 -9.92 -8.29 37.02
N LEU A 58 -10.86 -7.36 36.91
CA LEU A 58 -12.31 -7.59 36.92
C LEU A 58 -12.79 -8.30 35.65
N THR A 59 -14.03 -8.76 35.68
CA THR A 59 -14.83 -9.07 34.48
C THR A 59 -15.40 -7.77 33.89
N ILE A 60 -15.66 -7.74 32.59
CA ILE A 60 -16.31 -6.64 31.85
C ILE A 60 -17.68 -6.33 32.47
N LEU A 61 -18.43 -7.35 32.90
CA LEU A 61 -19.72 -7.15 33.57
C LEU A 61 -19.56 -6.41 34.91
N GLU A 62 -18.58 -6.82 35.72
CA GLU A 62 -18.26 -6.13 36.98
C GLU A 62 -17.76 -4.70 36.73
N PHE A 63 -16.93 -4.51 35.69
CA PHE A 63 -16.45 -3.20 35.27
C PHE A 63 -17.62 -2.29 34.89
N MET A 64 -18.55 -2.76 34.05
CA MET A 64 -19.77 -2.04 33.68
C MET A 64 -20.62 -1.70 34.91
N ARG A 65 -20.80 -2.65 35.84
CA ARG A 65 -21.54 -2.38 37.08
C ARG A 65 -20.86 -1.28 37.89
N GLN A 66 -19.53 -1.33 38.08
CA GLN A 66 -18.81 -0.32 38.84
C GLN A 66 -18.98 1.08 38.24
N ARG A 67 -18.97 1.19 36.90
CA ARG A 67 -19.20 2.47 36.20
C ARG A 67 -20.61 3.01 36.44
N ILE A 68 -21.63 2.17 36.48
CA ILE A 68 -22.99 2.63 36.82
C ILE A 68 -23.11 2.92 38.32
N ALA A 69 -22.55 2.07 39.18
CA ALA A 69 -22.65 2.20 40.62
C ALA A 69 -22.03 3.52 41.13
N ALA A 70 -21.03 4.06 40.43
CA ALA A 70 -20.47 5.38 40.72
C ALA A 70 -21.51 6.52 40.65
N HIS A 71 -22.56 6.36 39.84
CA HIS A 71 -23.64 7.35 39.70
C HIS A 71 -24.98 6.86 40.27
N HIS A 72 -25.15 5.55 40.43
CA HIS A 72 -26.35 4.91 40.97
C HIS A 72 -25.96 3.75 41.92
N PRO A 73 -25.58 4.05 43.17
CA PRO A 73 -24.95 3.09 44.10
C PRO A 73 -25.76 1.81 44.42
N GLY A 74 -27.08 1.83 44.21
CA GLY A 74 -27.96 0.67 44.46
C GLY A 74 -28.03 -0.38 43.35
N ILE A 75 -27.23 -0.26 42.27
CA ILE A 75 -27.29 -1.24 41.17
C ILE A 75 -26.59 -2.56 41.53
N THR A 76 -27.30 -3.67 41.36
CA THR A 76 -26.78 -5.04 41.57
C THR A 76 -26.42 -5.71 40.24
N ASP A 77 -25.60 -6.75 40.26
CA ASP A 77 -25.28 -7.53 39.06
C ASP A 77 -26.54 -8.12 38.42
N ALA A 78 -27.45 -8.67 39.24
CA ALA A 78 -28.74 -9.18 38.76
C ALA A 78 -29.53 -8.10 38.01
N ARG A 79 -29.59 -6.87 38.55
CA ARG A 79 -30.30 -5.78 37.89
C ARG A 79 -29.62 -5.34 36.59
N LEU A 80 -28.29 -5.33 36.54
CA LEU A 80 -27.56 -5.05 35.31
C LEU A 80 -27.83 -6.12 34.26
N ILE A 81 -27.78 -7.40 34.63
CA ILE A 81 -28.09 -8.54 33.75
C ILE A 81 -29.51 -8.39 33.17
N ASP A 82 -30.50 -8.09 34.00
CA ASP A 82 -31.88 -7.85 33.54
C ASP A 82 -31.93 -6.68 32.54
N LEU A 83 -31.25 -5.57 32.84
CA LEU A 83 -31.19 -4.42 31.93
C LEU A 83 -30.51 -4.77 30.59
N LEU A 84 -29.46 -5.58 30.60
CA LEU A 84 -28.77 -6.02 29.38
C LEU A 84 -29.64 -6.96 28.55
N ARG A 85 -30.45 -7.82 29.19
CA ARG A 85 -31.40 -8.70 28.50
C ARG A 85 -32.60 -7.94 27.93
N ASP A 86 -33.16 -7.01 28.69
CA ASP A 86 -34.38 -6.27 28.32
C ASP A 86 -34.11 -5.13 27.34
N LYS A 87 -33.02 -4.39 27.56
CA LYS A 87 -32.73 -3.14 26.84
C LYS A 87 -31.50 -3.21 25.95
N GLY A 88 -30.62 -4.18 26.15
CA GLY A 88 -29.33 -4.26 25.46
C GLY A 88 -28.32 -3.21 25.90
N ALA A 89 -27.12 -3.28 25.32
CA ALA A 89 -26.08 -2.27 25.49
C ALA A 89 -25.20 -2.15 24.25
N ILE A 90 -24.58 -0.98 24.09
CA ILE A 90 -23.52 -0.73 23.12
C ILE A 90 -22.22 -0.60 23.92
N LEU A 91 -21.26 -1.46 23.60
CA LEU A 91 -19.92 -1.46 24.19
C LEU A 91 -18.93 -0.99 23.12
N LEU A 92 -18.21 0.09 23.44
CA LEU A 92 -17.09 0.59 22.64
C LEU A 92 -15.80 0.19 23.36
N CYS A 93 -15.02 -0.70 22.75
CA CYS A 93 -13.80 -1.26 23.33
C CYS A 93 -12.59 -0.76 22.55
N ASP A 94 -11.87 0.25 23.05
CA ASP A 94 -10.70 0.84 22.36
C ASP A 94 -9.37 0.25 22.86
N GLY A 95 -8.39 0.14 21.95
CA GLY A 95 -7.01 -0.24 22.26
C GLY A 95 -6.74 -1.74 22.44
N PHE A 96 -7.41 -2.63 21.68
CA PHE A 96 -7.19 -4.07 21.79
C PHE A 96 -5.74 -4.49 21.47
N ASP A 97 -5.12 -3.86 20.46
CA ASP A 97 -3.73 -4.08 20.04
C ASP A 97 -2.71 -3.82 21.16
N ARG A 98 -3.06 -2.99 22.15
CA ARG A 98 -2.17 -2.58 23.24
C ARG A 98 -2.11 -3.59 24.39
N LEU A 99 -2.96 -4.64 24.35
CA LEU A 99 -2.99 -5.69 25.35
C LEU A 99 -1.88 -6.72 25.11
N SER A 100 -1.38 -7.35 26.18
CA SER A 100 -0.51 -8.52 26.03
C SER A 100 -1.29 -9.72 25.47
N ALA A 101 -0.62 -10.65 24.79
CA ALA A 101 -1.28 -11.82 24.18
C ALA A 101 -2.15 -12.63 25.17
N GLN A 102 -1.73 -12.72 26.43
CA GLN A 102 -2.52 -13.37 27.48
C GLN A 102 -3.80 -12.57 27.82
N LYS A 103 -3.69 -11.25 27.91
CA LYS A 103 -4.82 -10.34 28.19
C LYS A 103 -5.78 -10.29 26.99
N GLN A 104 -5.27 -10.28 25.76
CA GLN A 104 -6.06 -10.38 24.53
C GLN A 104 -6.98 -11.61 24.56
N ARG A 105 -6.42 -12.80 24.79
CA ARG A 105 -7.21 -14.06 24.86
C ARG A 105 -8.28 -14.02 25.95
N LYS A 106 -7.97 -13.43 27.11
CA LYS A 106 -8.93 -13.28 28.22
C LYS A 106 -10.10 -12.37 27.79
N VAL A 107 -9.79 -11.20 27.24
CA VAL A 107 -10.77 -10.23 26.76
C VAL A 107 -11.62 -10.82 25.63
N GLU A 108 -11.02 -11.50 24.65
CA GLU A 108 -11.75 -12.17 23.57
C GLU A 108 -12.75 -13.20 24.10
N THR A 109 -12.30 -14.07 25.02
CA THR A 109 -13.16 -15.09 25.63
C THR A 109 -14.35 -14.44 26.33
N GLU A 110 -14.11 -13.35 27.05
CA GLU A 110 -15.12 -12.62 27.78
C GLU A 110 -16.12 -11.90 26.87
N LEU A 111 -15.63 -11.21 25.83
CA LEU A 111 -16.46 -10.56 24.83
C LEU A 111 -17.32 -11.58 24.05
N LYS A 112 -16.76 -12.75 23.69
CA LYS A 112 -17.53 -13.85 23.09
C LYS A 112 -18.64 -14.34 24.01
N ASN A 113 -18.34 -14.53 25.29
CA ASN A 113 -19.34 -14.97 26.27
C ASN A 113 -20.43 -13.93 26.45
N LEU A 114 -20.09 -12.64 26.55
CA LEU A 114 -21.08 -11.56 26.65
C LEU A 114 -21.97 -11.49 25.42
N GLN A 115 -21.41 -11.59 24.21
CA GLN A 115 -22.19 -11.56 22.98
C GLN A 115 -23.13 -12.77 22.86
N ARG A 116 -22.71 -13.95 23.33
CA ARG A 116 -23.54 -15.16 23.39
C ARG A 116 -24.67 -15.02 24.42
N ASP A 117 -24.36 -14.49 25.60
CA ASP A 117 -25.27 -14.46 26.74
C ASP A 117 -26.27 -13.28 26.68
N PHE A 118 -25.95 -12.23 25.92
CA PHE A 118 -26.77 -11.02 25.73
C PHE A 118 -26.95 -10.70 24.24
N THR A 119 -28.01 -11.21 23.62
CA THR A 119 -28.26 -11.08 22.17
C THR A 119 -28.55 -9.65 21.68
N LEU A 120 -28.93 -8.74 22.58
CA LEU A 120 -29.14 -7.31 22.29
C LEU A 120 -27.87 -6.45 22.48
N LEU A 121 -26.73 -7.09 22.72
CA LEU A 121 -25.43 -6.43 22.87
C LEU A 121 -24.84 -6.08 21.50
N GLN A 122 -24.47 -4.81 21.33
CA GLN A 122 -23.69 -4.32 20.20
C GLN A 122 -22.26 -4.08 20.64
N LEU A 123 -21.32 -4.77 20.02
CA LEU A 123 -19.91 -4.72 20.40
C LEU A 123 -19.06 -4.08 19.30
N PHE A 124 -18.47 -2.92 19.57
CA PHE A 124 -17.48 -2.29 18.69
C PHE A 124 -16.10 -2.41 19.32
N VAL A 125 -15.15 -3.06 18.63
CA VAL A 125 -13.78 -3.24 19.12
C VAL A 125 -12.80 -2.55 18.19
N PHE A 126 -11.97 -1.66 18.70
CA PHE A 126 -10.99 -0.91 17.92
C PHE A 126 -9.58 -1.49 18.10
N SER A 127 -8.89 -1.74 16.99
CA SER A 127 -7.54 -2.33 16.99
C SER A 127 -6.70 -1.86 15.78
N ARG A 128 -5.41 -2.19 15.75
CA ARG A 128 -4.55 -2.08 14.55
C ARG A 128 -4.76 -3.27 13.62
N GLY A 129 -4.43 -3.12 12.33
CA GLY A 129 -4.60 -4.18 11.33
C GLY A 129 -3.75 -5.42 11.62
N ALA A 130 -2.56 -5.23 12.19
CA ALA A 130 -1.67 -6.32 12.60
C ALA A 130 -2.24 -7.25 13.70
N ILE A 131 -3.20 -6.79 14.51
CA ILE A 131 -3.77 -7.55 15.64
C ILE A 131 -5.30 -7.51 15.54
N ILE A 132 -5.89 -8.55 14.95
CA ILE A 132 -7.33 -8.65 14.76
C ILE A 132 -7.92 -9.54 15.87
N PRO A 133 -8.86 -9.04 16.69
CA PRO A 133 -9.56 -9.87 17.66
C PRO A 133 -10.31 -11.03 16.98
N ASP A 134 -10.17 -12.23 17.50
CA ASP A 134 -10.97 -13.37 17.05
C ASP A 134 -12.39 -13.27 17.65
N LEU A 135 -13.27 -12.50 17.03
CA LEU A 135 -14.68 -12.35 17.42
C LEU A 135 -15.59 -12.60 16.20
N PRO A 136 -16.81 -13.15 16.38
CA PRO A 136 -17.76 -13.38 15.30
C PRO A 136 -18.45 -12.06 14.87
N LEU A 137 -17.65 -11.07 14.48
CA LEU A 137 -18.05 -9.72 14.10
C LEU A 137 -17.47 -9.36 12.74
N SER A 138 -18.14 -8.49 12.00
CA SER A 138 -17.59 -7.94 10.75
C SER A 138 -16.39 -7.05 11.06
N ALA A 139 -15.28 -7.29 10.36
CA ALA A 139 -14.10 -6.40 10.41
C ALA A 139 -14.25 -5.27 9.37
N LEU A 140 -14.17 -4.04 9.86
CA LEU A 140 -14.25 -2.81 9.09
C LEU A 140 -12.93 -2.07 9.26
N GLU A 141 -12.41 -1.51 8.19
CA GLU A 141 -11.13 -0.83 8.21
C GLU A 141 -11.31 0.64 7.86
N LEU A 142 -10.81 1.53 8.72
CA LEU A 142 -10.79 2.97 8.45
C LEU A 142 -9.81 3.28 7.33
N LYS A 143 -10.30 4.02 6.34
CA LYS A 143 -9.56 4.39 5.14
C LYS A 143 -8.84 5.73 5.34
N PRO A 144 -7.72 5.97 4.64
CA PRO A 144 -7.18 7.33 4.50
C PRO A 144 -8.24 8.27 3.92
N LEU A 145 -8.14 9.56 4.25
CA LEU A 145 -9.05 10.59 3.75
C LEU A 145 -8.93 10.72 2.25
N THR A 146 -10.06 10.66 1.56
CA THR A 146 -10.15 11.04 0.15
C THR A 146 -9.88 12.53 -0.02
N PHE A 147 -9.56 12.97 -1.23
CA PHE A 147 -9.38 14.39 -1.52
C PHE A 147 -10.61 15.23 -1.14
N GLU A 148 -11.81 14.70 -1.37
CA GLU A 148 -13.07 15.35 -0.97
C GLU A 148 -13.20 15.46 0.54
N GLN A 149 -12.87 14.39 1.29
CA GLN A 149 -12.89 14.41 2.75
C GLN A 149 -11.82 15.34 3.35
N GLN A 150 -10.65 15.45 2.72
CA GLN A 150 -9.64 16.43 3.10
C GLN A 150 -10.18 17.85 2.93
N ARG A 151 -10.90 18.13 1.83
CA ARG A 151 -11.54 19.43 1.62
C ARG A 151 -12.63 19.72 2.66
N GLU A 152 -13.49 18.75 2.97
CA GLU A 152 -14.49 18.87 4.05
C GLU A 152 -13.84 19.10 5.42
N PHE A 153 -12.73 18.42 5.69
CA PHE A 153 -11.94 18.62 6.90
C PHE A 153 -11.42 20.06 6.98
N LEU A 154 -10.90 20.60 5.87
CA LEU A 154 -10.45 21.99 5.80
C LEU A 154 -11.57 22.98 6.02
N GLU A 155 -12.72 22.81 5.37
CA GLU A 155 -13.86 23.71 5.55
C GLU A 155 -14.26 23.76 7.03
N THR A 156 -14.27 22.61 7.70
CA THR A 156 -14.55 22.51 9.14
C THR A 156 -13.47 23.17 10.00
N PHE A 157 -12.20 23.06 9.60
CA PHE A 157 -11.06 23.64 10.31
C PHE A 157 -11.03 25.18 10.13
N SER A 158 -11.13 25.67 8.89
CA SER A 158 -11.15 27.09 8.53
C SER A 158 -12.25 27.88 9.25
N ILE A 159 -13.45 27.29 9.43
CA ILE A 159 -14.54 27.91 10.21
C ILE A 159 -14.14 28.14 11.67
N LYS A 160 -13.27 27.30 12.23
CA LYS A 160 -12.84 27.37 13.63
C LYS A 160 -11.57 28.21 13.83
N SER A 161 -10.78 28.44 12.79
CA SER A 161 -9.41 28.94 12.91
C SER A 161 -9.07 30.14 12.00
N ASP A 162 -10.06 30.81 11.39
CA ASP A 162 -9.89 31.98 10.50
C ASP A 162 -8.86 31.77 9.36
N LEU A 163 -8.81 30.55 8.81
CA LEU A 163 -7.86 30.13 7.77
C LEU A 163 -8.38 30.55 6.37
N LEU A 164 -8.25 31.84 6.04
CA LEU A 164 -8.85 32.45 4.84
C LEU A 164 -8.09 32.17 3.52
N SER A 165 -6.87 31.61 3.56
CA SER A 165 -5.99 31.52 2.38
C SER A 165 -5.44 30.13 2.05
N PHE A 166 -5.84 29.06 2.73
CA PHE A 166 -5.24 27.72 2.50
C PHE A 166 -5.94 26.93 1.39
N SER A 167 -5.16 26.39 0.46
CA SER A 167 -5.65 25.49 -0.60
C SER A 167 -4.84 24.20 -0.64
N LEU A 168 -5.52 23.03 -0.66
CA LEU A 168 -4.87 21.72 -0.86
C LEU A 168 -4.06 21.64 -2.16
N HIS A 169 -4.39 22.46 -3.15
CA HIS A 169 -3.69 22.48 -4.43
C HIS A 169 -2.32 23.15 -4.34
N TRP A 170 -2.10 23.99 -3.33
CA TRP A 170 -0.80 24.63 -3.08
C TRP A 170 0.12 23.76 -2.23
N MET A 171 -0.43 22.73 -1.58
CA MET A 171 0.35 21.77 -0.82
C MET A 171 1.22 20.92 -1.75
N PRO A 172 2.52 20.76 -1.46
CA PRO A 172 3.38 19.85 -2.20
C PRO A 172 2.76 18.45 -2.29
N ASN A 173 2.85 17.80 -3.45
CA ASN A 173 2.21 16.49 -3.69
C ASN A 173 2.59 15.46 -2.61
N ILE A 174 3.87 15.44 -2.21
CA ILE A 174 4.42 14.58 -1.16
C ILE A 174 3.69 14.80 0.18
N LEU A 175 3.49 16.05 0.58
CA LEU A 175 2.80 16.40 1.84
C LEU A 175 1.29 16.14 1.76
N ARG A 176 0.68 16.32 0.58
CA ARG A 176 -0.73 16.03 0.35
C ARG A 176 -1.06 14.56 0.51
N GLU A 177 -0.15 13.68 0.10
CA GLU A 177 -0.30 12.24 0.31
C GLU A 177 -0.19 11.87 1.79
N LEU A 178 0.66 12.53 2.59
CA LEU A 178 0.67 12.38 4.05
C LEU A 178 -0.63 12.85 4.70
N CYS A 179 -1.21 13.92 4.18
CA CYS A 179 -2.45 14.50 4.69
C CYS A 179 -3.70 13.64 4.39
N THR A 180 -3.53 12.49 3.72
CA THR A 180 -4.55 11.44 3.76
C THR A 180 -4.72 10.86 5.16
N HIS A 181 -3.71 10.97 6.03
CA HIS A 181 -3.86 10.74 7.47
C HIS A 181 -4.47 11.98 8.15
N PRO A 182 -5.67 11.89 8.76
CA PRO A 182 -6.35 13.01 9.41
C PRO A 182 -5.48 13.73 10.46
N LEU A 183 -4.70 12.97 11.23
CA LEU A 183 -3.77 13.53 12.20
C LEU A 183 -2.73 14.44 11.53
N LEU A 184 -2.08 13.96 10.47
CA LEU A 184 -1.04 14.72 9.78
C LEU A 184 -1.64 15.94 9.08
N LEU A 185 -2.82 15.80 8.46
CA LEU A 185 -3.54 16.93 7.90
C LEU A 185 -3.79 18.00 8.96
N LYS A 186 -4.32 17.62 10.13
CA LYS A 186 -4.53 18.55 11.24
C LYS A 186 -3.22 19.26 11.64
N ARG A 187 -2.12 18.51 11.80
CA ARG A 187 -0.82 19.10 12.19
C ARG A 187 -0.26 20.03 11.12
N VAL A 188 -0.41 19.69 9.84
CA VAL A 188 0.04 20.54 8.73
C VAL A 188 -0.73 21.86 8.70
N LEU A 189 -2.04 21.82 9.01
CA LEU A 189 -2.85 23.03 9.08
C LEU A 189 -2.48 23.91 10.26
N GLU A 190 -2.24 23.31 11.42
CA GLU A 190 -1.73 24.03 12.60
C GLU A 190 -0.35 24.64 12.33
N TYR A 191 0.54 23.91 11.64
CA TYR A 191 1.85 24.42 11.22
C TYR A 191 1.70 25.59 10.25
N TRP A 192 0.89 25.45 9.21
CA TRP A 192 0.66 26.52 8.22
C TRP A 192 0.09 27.78 8.88
N GLN A 193 -0.84 27.63 9.84
CA GLN A 193 -1.45 28.76 10.53
C GLN A 193 -0.41 29.61 11.28
N LEU A 194 0.67 29.01 11.77
CA LEU A 194 1.71 29.70 12.53
C LEU A 194 2.90 30.13 11.66
N GLU A 195 3.30 29.29 10.71
CA GLU A 195 4.54 29.48 9.94
C GLU A 195 4.32 30.06 8.54
N GLU A 196 3.07 30.11 8.05
CA GLU A 196 2.69 30.56 6.70
C GLU A 196 3.45 29.88 5.55
N LYS A 197 4.01 28.70 5.81
CA LYS A 197 4.74 27.86 4.86
C LYS A 197 4.45 26.38 5.15
N PHE A 198 4.68 25.52 4.16
CA PHE A 198 4.60 24.07 4.36
C PHE A 198 5.87 23.54 5.04
N PRO A 199 5.77 22.51 5.90
CA PRO A 199 6.94 21.82 6.40
C PRO A 199 7.70 21.18 5.24
N SER A 200 9.02 21.39 5.17
CA SER A 200 9.87 20.77 4.15
C SER A 200 10.29 19.35 4.54
N ARG A 201 10.31 19.03 5.84
CA ARG A 201 10.62 17.70 6.36
C ARG A 201 9.52 17.21 7.29
N ILE A 202 9.30 15.90 7.33
CA ILE A 202 8.37 15.30 8.30
C ILE A 202 8.82 15.56 9.74
N GLU A 203 10.14 15.65 9.98
CA GLU A 203 10.71 16.01 11.28
C GLU A 203 10.19 17.38 11.76
N ASP A 204 10.14 18.39 10.89
CA ASP A 204 9.73 19.75 11.25
C ASP A 204 8.29 19.75 11.79
N LEU A 205 7.43 18.91 11.20
CA LEU A 205 6.04 18.73 11.64
C LEU A 205 5.94 18.09 13.03
N PHE A 206 6.73 17.05 13.31
CA PHE A 206 6.72 16.37 14.60
C PHE A 206 7.42 17.18 15.69
N ARG A 207 8.49 17.90 15.37
CA ARG A 207 9.16 18.84 16.27
C ARG A 207 8.20 19.97 16.66
N PHE A 208 7.56 20.59 15.68
CA PHE A 208 6.54 21.61 15.92
C PHE A 208 5.40 21.10 16.82
N TRP A 209 4.91 19.89 16.58
CA TRP A 209 3.90 19.28 17.45
C TRP A 209 4.43 19.10 18.88
N LEU A 210 5.63 18.54 19.05
CA LEU A 210 6.22 18.35 20.36
C LEU A 210 6.43 19.69 21.10
N ASP A 211 6.92 20.71 20.40
CA ASP A 211 7.15 22.04 20.97
C ASP A 211 5.83 22.69 21.37
N ALA A 212 4.79 22.62 20.53
CA ALA A 212 3.46 23.13 20.87
C ALA A 212 2.83 22.41 22.08
N LEU A 213 3.19 21.15 22.29
CA LEU A 213 2.73 20.34 23.42
C LEU A 213 3.48 20.66 24.71
N LEU A 214 4.79 20.89 24.63
CA LEU A 214 5.64 21.06 25.81
C LEU A 214 5.90 22.52 26.17
N CYS A 215 5.85 23.47 25.23
CA CYS A 215 6.11 24.87 25.51
C CYS A 215 4.83 25.59 25.94
N THR A 216 4.60 25.62 27.26
CA THR A 216 3.47 26.34 27.86
C THR A 216 3.68 27.86 27.95
N ASP A 217 4.93 28.34 27.91
CA ASP A 217 5.29 29.76 27.90
C ASP A 217 6.64 30.02 27.20
N ALA A 218 6.82 31.20 26.60
CA ALA A 218 8.04 31.57 25.86
C ALA A 218 9.33 31.67 26.72
N ARG A 219 9.21 31.58 28.05
CA ARG A 219 10.34 31.64 29.01
C ARG A 219 10.66 30.27 29.63
N ASP A 220 10.02 29.20 29.16
CA ASP A 220 9.96 27.90 29.83
C ASP A 220 10.98 26.87 29.31
N GLY A 221 12.08 27.35 28.71
CA GLY A 221 13.01 26.51 27.95
C GLY A 221 13.71 25.40 28.75
N VAL A 222 14.02 25.61 30.04
CA VAL A 222 14.64 24.55 30.86
C VAL A 222 13.63 23.47 31.24
N ASN A 223 12.39 23.86 31.54
CA ASN A 223 11.35 22.88 31.88
C ASN A 223 10.82 22.15 30.65
N SER A 224 10.82 22.77 29.46
CA SER A 224 10.49 22.06 28.21
C SER A 224 11.51 20.95 27.91
N ILE A 225 12.82 21.21 28.09
CA ILE A 225 13.87 20.19 27.95
C ILE A 225 13.68 19.05 28.96
N ASN A 226 13.43 19.38 30.24
CA ASN A 226 13.19 18.36 31.27
C ASN A 226 11.94 17.52 30.96
N ARG A 227 10.87 18.15 30.48
CA ARG A 227 9.64 17.46 30.06
C ARG A 227 9.88 16.57 28.84
N GLU A 228 10.62 17.04 27.84
CA GLU A 228 10.97 16.24 26.66
C GLU A 228 11.75 14.97 27.07
N ALA A 229 12.80 15.13 27.87
CA ALA A 229 13.60 14.00 28.35
C ALA A 229 12.76 12.99 29.18
N ALA A 230 11.89 13.49 30.06
CA ALA A 230 10.94 12.67 30.81
C ALA A 230 9.95 11.93 29.88
N LEU A 231 9.43 12.62 28.86
CA LEU A 231 8.46 12.05 27.92
C LEU A 231 9.09 10.99 27.01
N ILE A 232 10.35 11.18 26.58
CA ILE A 232 11.15 10.18 25.86
C ILE A 232 11.28 8.89 26.70
N LEU A 233 11.60 9.02 27.99
CA LEU A 233 11.72 7.87 28.90
C LEU A 233 10.40 7.10 29.02
N LEU A 234 9.27 7.80 29.13
CA LEU A 234 7.93 7.18 29.17
C LEU A 234 7.55 6.54 27.83
N ALA A 235 7.88 7.17 26.69
CA ALA A 235 7.62 6.63 25.35
C ALA A 235 8.34 5.28 25.13
N LYS A 236 9.56 5.15 25.67
CA LYS A 236 10.34 3.91 25.65
C LYS A 236 9.76 2.82 26.55
N ALA A 237 9.29 3.20 27.74
CA ALA A 237 8.69 2.25 28.66
C ALA A 237 7.34 1.71 28.17
N THR A 238 6.66 2.44 27.27
CA THR A 238 5.34 2.11 26.74
C THR A 238 5.37 1.43 25.36
N THR A 239 6.54 1.08 24.82
CA THR A 239 6.67 0.49 23.47
C THR A 239 5.84 -0.78 23.27
N LYS A 240 5.70 -1.63 24.30
CA LYS A 240 4.98 -2.91 24.20
C LYS A 240 3.59 -2.87 24.82
N THR A 241 3.47 -2.22 25.96
CA THR A 241 2.23 -2.14 26.73
C THR A 241 2.21 -0.83 27.52
N PRO A 242 1.03 -0.26 27.80
CA PRO A 242 0.90 0.85 28.73
C PRO A 242 1.49 0.49 30.11
N ILE A 243 2.01 1.50 30.80
CA ILE A 243 2.57 1.35 32.15
C ILE A 243 1.63 1.99 33.18
N ASN A 244 1.60 1.44 34.39
CA ASN A 244 0.79 2.02 35.45
C ASN A 244 1.42 3.30 36.04
N LYS A 245 0.59 4.14 36.68
CA LYS A 245 1.01 5.42 37.28
C LYS A 245 2.18 5.29 38.24
N VAL A 246 2.10 4.29 39.11
CA VAL A 246 3.14 4.04 40.13
C VAL A 246 4.48 3.73 39.46
N ARG A 247 4.46 2.89 38.42
CA ARG A 247 5.66 2.53 37.67
C ARG A 247 6.23 3.71 36.91
N ALA A 248 5.39 4.55 36.31
CA ALA A 248 5.86 5.75 35.60
C ALA A 248 6.52 6.76 36.53
N VAL A 249 5.88 7.09 37.66
CA VAL A 249 6.48 8.00 38.67
C VAL A 249 7.77 7.40 39.22
N THR A 250 7.79 6.10 39.50
CA THR A 250 9.01 5.40 39.95
C THR A 250 10.11 5.47 38.88
N LEU A 251 9.78 5.22 37.62
CA LEU A 251 10.73 5.27 36.51
C LEU A 251 11.33 6.66 36.32
N LEU A 252 10.49 7.71 36.39
CA LEU A 252 10.93 9.11 36.34
C LEU A 252 11.89 9.42 37.49
N ARG A 253 11.54 9.00 38.71
CA ARG A 253 12.39 9.21 39.90
C ARG A 253 13.72 8.46 39.80
N GLU A 254 13.71 7.22 39.32
CA GLU A 254 14.92 6.42 39.05
C GLU A 254 15.90 7.12 38.09
N HIS A 255 15.39 8.00 37.22
CA HIS A 255 16.18 8.77 36.25
C HIS A 255 16.36 10.25 36.64
N GLY A 256 16.12 10.60 37.91
CA GLY A 256 16.41 11.93 38.45
C GLY A 256 15.35 13.00 38.18
N PHE A 257 14.18 12.63 37.64
CA PHE A 257 13.07 13.57 37.47
C PHE A 257 12.25 13.69 38.77
N SER A 258 11.75 14.90 39.03
CA SER A 258 10.88 15.15 40.18
C SER A 258 9.45 14.67 39.93
N ASP A 259 8.71 14.39 41.00
CA ASP A 259 7.27 14.07 40.89
C ASP A 259 6.48 15.23 40.24
N ALA A 260 6.95 16.48 40.36
CA ALA A 260 6.33 17.64 39.70
C ALA A 260 6.41 17.58 38.17
N THR A 261 7.45 16.95 37.61
CA THR A 261 7.58 16.76 36.16
C THR A 261 6.47 15.87 35.61
N PHE A 262 6.03 14.88 36.38
CA PHE A 262 4.88 14.05 36.01
C PHE A 262 3.58 14.86 35.95
N ASP A 263 3.34 15.71 36.95
CA ASP A 263 2.16 16.59 36.99
C ASP A 263 2.19 17.65 35.88
N GLU A 264 3.38 18.14 35.50
CA GLU A 264 3.55 19.07 34.38
C GLU A 264 3.23 18.41 33.04
N LEU A 265 3.69 17.18 32.80
CA LEU A 265 3.35 16.42 31.60
C LEU A 265 1.84 16.13 31.49
N LEU A 266 1.16 15.94 32.63
CA LEU A 266 -0.31 15.86 32.65
C LEU A 266 -0.96 17.20 32.32
N ARG A 267 -0.44 18.30 32.88
CA ARG A 267 -1.00 19.64 32.68
C ARG A 267 -0.93 20.11 31.24
N CYS A 268 0.14 19.75 30.52
CA CYS A 268 0.30 20.10 29.12
C CYS A 268 -0.28 19.04 28.16
N ASP A 269 -1.08 18.10 28.66
CA ASP A 269 -1.71 17.01 27.90
C ASP A 269 -0.71 16.13 27.11
N ALA A 270 0.57 16.11 27.52
CA ALA A 270 1.59 15.28 26.89
C ALA A 270 1.43 13.80 27.23
N ILE A 271 0.96 13.55 28.45
CA ILE A 271 0.50 12.25 28.90
C ILE A 271 -0.93 12.37 29.41
N GLN A 272 -1.70 11.31 29.24
CA GLN A 272 -3.05 11.17 29.76
C GLN A 272 -3.11 10.01 30.73
N VAL A 273 -3.95 10.18 31.73
CA VAL A 273 -4.21 9.18 32.76
C VAL A 273 -5.56 8.55 32.47
N SER A 274 -5.54 7.29 32.07
CA SER A 274 -6.74 6.48 31.89
C SER A 274 -6.73 5.37 32.96
N GLY A 275 -7.66 5.45 33.91
CA GLY A 275 -7.71 4.52 35.03
C GLY A 275 -6.40 4.51 35.85
N SER A 276 -5.70 3.37 35.85
CA SER A 276 -4.40 3.17 36.51
C SER A 276 -3.19 3.25 35.58
N VAL A 277 -3.39 3.38 34.28
CA VAL A 277 -2.32 3.44 33.27
C VAL A 277 -2.10 4.85 32.75
N ILE A 278 -0.94 5.03 32.14
CA ILE A 278 -0.55 6.25 31.46
C ILE A 278 -0.45 5.96 29.98
N GLU A 279 -1.02 6.87 29.19
CA GLU A 279 -0.91 6.89 27.74
C GLU A 279 -0.21 8.18 27.31
N LEU A 280 0.60 8.11 26.26
CA LEU A 280 1.07 9.32 25.60
C LEU A 280 -0.06 9.92 24.78
N GLN A 281 -0.01 11.24 24.53
CA GLN A 281 -1.04 11.95 23.77
C GLN A 281 -1.41 11.25 22.45
N HIS A 282 -0.41 10.73 21.73
CA HIS A 282 -0.63 9.99 20.51
C HIS A 282 0.53 9.06 20.19
N GLU A 283 0.25 7.89 19.61
CA GLU A 283 1.27 6.89 19.30
C GLU A 283 2.27 7.36 18.25
N ALA A 284 1.84 8.07 17.19
CA ALA A 284 2.77 8.64 16.22
C ALA A 284 3.80 9.60 16.87
N LEU A 285 3.40 10.36 17.90
CA LEU A 285 4.33 11.20 18.66
C LEU A 285 5.22 10.34 19.57
N ALA A 286 4.68 9.26 20.15
CA ALA A 286 5.49 8.28 20.89
C ALA A 286 6.56 7.64 19.99
N ASP A 287 6.22 7.32 18.74
CA ASP A 287 7.17 6.84 17.73
C ASP A 287 8.29 7.86 17.47
N TYR A 288 7.94 9.14 17.30
CA TYR A 288 8.93 10.21 17.18
C TYR A 288 9.88 10.29 18.38
N LEU A 289 9.34 10.25 19.60
CA LEU A 289 10.14 10.29 20.83
C LEU A 289 11.05 9.05 20.98
N ARG A 290 10.57 7.86 20.59
CA ARG A 290 11.37 6.63 20.55
C ARG A 290 12.50 6.74 19.52
N VAL A 291 12.25 7.40 18.39
CA VAL A 291 13.30 7.71 17.41
C VAL A 291 14.32 8.67 18.00
N LEU A 292 13.91 9.74 18.70
CA LEU A 292 14.83 10.66 19.38
C LEU A 292 15.73 9.95 20.39
N ASP A 293 15.18 9.03 21.21
CA ASP A 293 16.00 8.16 22.09
C ASP A 293 17.02 7.37 21.26
N THR A 294 16.56 6.72 20.19
CA THR A 294 17.39 5.86 19.35
C THR A 294 18.55 6.62 18.71
N VAL A 295 18.31 7.83 18.19
CA VAL A 295 19.35 8.62 17.49
C VAL A 295 20.25 9.42 18.43
N SER A 296 19.95 9.44 19.73
CA SER A 296 20.77 10.14 20.75
C SER A 296 22.07 9.40 21.11
N PHE A 297 22.18 8.12 20.75
CA PHE A 297 23.35 7.29 21.03
C PHE A 297 24.47 7.49 19.99
N ASP A 298 25.67 6.99 20.29
CA ASP A 298 26.76 6.94 19.31
C ASP A 298 26.44 5.97 18.16
N GLU A 299 27.09 6.16 17.01
CA GLU A 299 26.81 5.40 15.78
C GLU A 299 26.91 3.87 15.99
N ALA A 300 27.87 3.38 16.77
CA ALA A 300 28.03 1.94 17.00
C ALA A 300 26.85 1.37 17.79
N THR A 301 26.39 2.10 18.81
CA THR A 301 25.19 1.75 19.59
C THR A 301 23.92 1.81 18.75
N ILE A 302 23.80 2.80 17.84
CA ILE A 302 22.67 2.87 16.91
C ILE A 302 22.66 1.65 15.99
N VAL A 303 23.80 1.28 15.39
CA VAL A 303 23.90 0.09 14.51
C VAL A 303 23.44 -1.18 15.24
N GLN A 304 23.86 -1.38 16.49
CA GLN A 304 23.43 -2.53 17.30
C GLN A 304 21.93 -2.50 17.60
N SER A 305 21.39 -1.30 17.90
CA SER A 305 19.97 -1.11 18.15
C SER A 305 19.14 -1.39 16.89
N LEU A 306 19.61 -0.90 15.74
CA LEU A 306 18.98 -1.11 14.43
C LEU A 306 18.84 -2.60 14.09
N LEU A 307 19.63 -3.52 14.64
CA LEU A 307 19.43 -4.96 14.39
C LEU A 307 18.16 -5.51 15.04
N ASN A 308 17.74 -4.95 16.18
CA ASN A 308 16.73 -5.53 17.06
C ASN A 308 15.42 -4.74 17.11
N VAL A 309 15.40 -3.51 16.59
CA VAL A 309 14.22 -2.66 16.67
C VAL A 309 13.07 -3.21 15.81
N PRO A 310 11.85 -3.40 16.34
CA PRO A 310 10.71 -3.87 15.55
C PRO A 310 10.33 -2.84 14.48
N LEU A 311 10.11 -3.31 13.26
CA LEU A 311 9.68 -2.49 12.13
C LEU A 311 8.26 -2.90 11.74
N GLU A 312 7.27 -2.21 12.28
CA GLU A 312 5.85 -2.46 12.01
C GLU A 312 5.36 -1.62 10.83
N ILE A 313 4.58 -2.22 9.93
CA ILE A 313 4.03 -1.54 8.74
C ILE A 313 3.02 -0.44 9.13
N ASP A 314 2.31 -0.62 10.25
CA ASP A 314 1.26 0.31 10.73
C ASP A 314 1.79 1.44 11.65
N SER A 315 3.12 1.54 11.82
CA SER A 315 3.78 2.50 12.72
C SER A 315 4.52 3.58 11.92
N PHE A 316 4.58 4.80 12.46
CA PHE A 316 5.40 5.88 11.90
C PHE A 316 6.88 5.71 12.24
N PHE A 317 7.21 4.85 13.19
CA PHE A 317 8.55 4.68 13.72
C PHE A 317 9.62 4.42 12.63
N PRO A 318 9.46 3.48 11.67
CA PRO A 318 10.51 3.23 10.68
C PRO A 318 10.76 4.40 9.73
N ILE A 319 9.68 5.11 9.36
CA ILE A 319 9.72 6.28 8.50
C ILE A 319 10.44 7.43 9.21
N LEU A 320 10.05 7.70 10.46
CA LEU A 320 10.67 8.73 11.29
C LEU A 320 12.13 8.39 11.60
N LEU A 321 12.44 7.12 11.84
CA LEU A 321 13.82 6.69 12.04
C LEU A 321 14.66 7.02 10.81
N MET A 322 14.22 6.65 9.61
CA MET A 322 14.91 7.01 8.37
C MET A 322 15.04 8.53 8.16
N ALA A 323 14.05 9.30 8.60
CA ALA A 323 14.04 10.76 8.51
C ALA A 323 15.01 11.46 9.49
N LEU A 324 15.45 10.78 10.56
CA LEU A 324 16.34 11.35 11.59
C LEU A 324 17.72 10.67 11.68
N LEU A 325 17.97 9.59 10.93
CA LEU A 325 19.29 8.97 10.91
C LEU A 325 20.33 9.92 10.27
N PRO A 326 21.37 10.34 11.02
CA PRO A 326 22.23 11.46 10.62
C PRO A 326 23.28 11.09 9.56
N SER A 327 23.54 9.80 9.34
CA SER A 327 24.61 9.34 8.44
C SER A 327 24.15 8.32 7.42
N ARG A 328 24.84 8.31 6.28
CA ARG A 328 24.61 7.36 5.19
C ARG A 328 24.77 5.91 5.66
N THR A 329 25.76 5.62 6.49
CA THR A 329 26.04 4.28 7.02
C THR A 329 24.85 3.75 7.82
N LEU A 330 24.27 4.59 8.68
CA LEU A 330 23.10 4.22 9.48
C LEU A 330 21.87 3.99 8.59
N GLN A 331 21.60 4.90 7.64
CA GLN A 331 20.50 4.73 6.69
C GLN A 331 20.64 3.42 5.91
N ARG A 332 21.85 3.08 5.43
CA ARG A 332 22.13 1.83 4.71
C ARG A 332 21.84 0.57 5.53
N ASN A 333 22.14 0.58 6.83
CA ASN A 333 21.81 -0.54 7.71
C ASN A 333 20.29 -0.71 7.88
N LEU A 334 19.56 0.39 8.02
CA LEU A 334 18.10 0.35 8.09
C LEU A 334 17.48 -0.09 6.76
N TRP A 335 18.02 0.33 5.61
CA TRP A 335 17.56 -0.09 4.28
C TRP A 335 17.55 -1.61 4.09
N LYS A 336 18.63 -2.28 4.53
CA LYS A 336 18.73 -3.75 4.46
C LYS A 336 17.59 -4.43 5.22
N ARG A 337 17.18 -3.88 6.35
CA ARG A 337 16.06 -4.43 7.14
C ARG A 337 14.72 -4.12 6.50
N LEU A 338 14.50 -2.87 6.06
CA LEU A 338 13.25 -2.43 5.42
C LEU A 338 12.91 -3.24 4.17
N ALA A 339 13.92 -3.68 3.41
CA ALA A 339 13.74 -4.53 2.24
C ALA A 339 13.03 -5.86 2.55
N HIS A 340 13.08 -6.33 3.80
CA HIS A 340 12.46 -7.57 4.25
C HIS A 340 11.13 -7.39 4.98
N VAL A 341 10.68 -6.15 5.21
CA VAL A 341 9.44 -5.87 5.96
C VAL A 341 8.25 -5.74 5.01
N GLY A 342 8.38 -4.90 3.99
CA GLY A 342 7.30 -4.65 3.03
C GLY A 342 7.60 -3.48 2.10
N MET A 343 7.14 -3.58 0.86
CA MET A 343 7.40 -2.58 -0.19
C MET A 343 6.79 -1.21 0.14
N PRO A 344 5.54 -1.10 0.66
CA PRO A 344 4.98 0.20 1.04
C PRO A 344 5.84 0.94 2.08
N LEU A 345 6.33 0.23 3.11
CA LEU A 345 7.18 0.82 4.14
C LEU A 345 8.56 1.22 3.60
N TYR A 346 9.15 0.40 2.73
CA TYR A 346 10.43 0.70 2.06
C TYR A 346 10.32 1.99 1.22
N LEU A 347 9.29 2.11 0.38
CA LEU A 347 9.10 3.28 -0.48
C LEU A 347 8.74 4.54 0.31
N ASN A 348 7.89 4.43 1.34
CA ASN A 348 7.59 5.54 2.23
C ASN A 348 8.83 6.02 2.98
N SER A 349 9.67 5.11 3.47
CA SER A 349 10.93 5.51 4.10
C SER A 349 11.84 6.24 3.10
N LEU A 350 11.86 5.82 1.82
CA LEU A 350 12.74 6.41 0.80
C LEU A 350 12.35 7.85 0.48
N ARG A 351 11.05 8.10 0.52
CA ARG A 351 10.43 9.43 0.37
C ARG A 351 10.79 10.40 1.48
N TYR A 352 10.87 9.96 2.73
CA TYR A 352 11.09 10.86 3.89
C TYR A 352 12.50 10.79 4.48
N ARG A 353 13.47 10.20 3.78
CA ARG A 353 14.83 10.04 4.29
C ARG A 353 15.50 11.37 4.60
N ALA A 354 16.32 11.40 5.66
CA ALA A 354 17.17 12.53 5.97
C ALA A 354 18.13 12.83 4.80
N ASP A 355 18.39 14.12 4.56
CA ASP A 355 19.41 14.57 3.62
C ASP A 355 20.82 14.35 4.19
N VAL A 356 21.55 13.42 3.60
CA VAL A 356 22.95 13.12 3.95
C VAL A 356 23.94 13.59 2.89
N SER A 357 23.50 14.43 1.95
CA SER A 357 24.35 14.99 0.88
C SER A 357 25.55 15.76 1.44
N GLY A 358 25.41 16.37 2.62
CA GLY A 358 26.49 17.07 3.30
C GLY A 358 27.69 16.17 3.67
N GLU A 359 27.48 14.87 3.89
CA GLU A 359 28.57 13.90 4.09
C GLU A 359 29.31 13.64 2.76
N MET A 360 28.54 13.53 1.68
CA MET A 360 29.04 13.24 0.34
C MET A 360 29.82 14.40 -0.27
N VAL A 361 29.45 15.65 0.04
CA VAL A 361 30.21 16.85 -0.35
C VAL A 361 31.57 16.94 0.35
N LYS A 362 31.69 16.40 1.57
CA LYS A 362 32.94 16.40 2.35
C LYS A 362 33.88 15.26 1.95
N ALA A 363 33.37 14.23 1.29
CA ALA A 363 34.14 13.08 0.83
C ALA A 363 35.01 13.44 -0.39
N LYS A 364 36.01 12.59 -0.70
CA LYS A 364 36.78 12.74 -1.94
C LYS A 364 35.88 12.45 -3.15
N PRO A 365 36.10 13.08 -4.32
CA PRO A 365 35.25 12.87 -5.50
C PRO A 365 35.02 11.39 -5.86
N ASP A 366 36.07 10.57 -5.82
CA ASP A 366 35.95 9.13 -6.12
C ASP A 366 35.13 8.39 -5.05
N ASP A 367 35.29 8.76 -3.78
CA ASP A 367 34.48 8.20 -2.68
C ASP A 367 33.01 8.61 -2.83
N THR A 368 32.73 9.87 -3.19
CA THR A 368 31.38 10.36 -3.48
C THR A 368 30.74 9.59 -4.62
N ALA A 369 31.48 9.40 -5.73
CA ALA A 369 31.01 8.62 -6.87
C ALA A 369 30.74 7.17 -6.49
N PHE A 370 31.68 6.52 -5.79
CA PHE A 370 31.52 5.15 -5.32
C PHE A 370 30.28 5.00 -4.43
N GLN A 371 30.09 5.90 -3.47
CA GLN A 371 28.95 5.88 -2.55
C GLN A 371 27.62 6.07 -3.27
N TYR A 372 27.54 7.02 -4.20
CA TYR A 372 26.35 7.26 -5.02
C TYR A 372 25.99 6.02 -5.84
N LEU A 373 26.97 5.46 -6.56
CA LEU A 373 26.76 4.28 -7.41
C LEU A 373 26.41 3.04 -6.59
N GLN A 374 26.98 2.90 -5.40
CA GLN A 374 26.61 1.85 -4.46
C GLN A 374 25.15 2.00 -4.00
N ASP A 375 24.69 3.21 -3.67
CA ASP A 375 23.29 3.42 -3.29
C ASP A 375 22.35 3.20 -4.49
N LEU A 376 22.79 3.54 -5.69
CA LEU A 376 22.07 3.29 -6.94
C LEU A 376 21.84 1.81 -7.18
N ILE A 377 22.90 0.99 -7.12
CA ILE A 377 22.74 -0.45 -7.34
C ILE A 377 21.95 -1.11 -6.20
N GLU A 378 22.18 -0.72 -4.94
CA GLU A 378 21.42 -1.26 -3.81
C GLU A 378 19.94 -0.85 -3.84
N GLY A 379 19.63 0.35 -4.32
CA GLY A 379 18.26 0.83 -4.52
C GLY A 379 17.47 0.06 -5.57
N LEU A 380 18.18 -0.59 -6.49
CA LEU A 380 17.61 -1.51 -7.47
C LEU A 380 17.53 -2.94 -6.91
N GLU A 381 18.64 -3.43 -6.36
CA GLU A 381 18.76 -4.84 -6.00
C GLU A 381 18.01 -5.26 -4.75
N PHE A 382 18.00 -4.43 -3.70
CA PHE A 382 17.30 -4.79 -2.47
C PHE A 382 15.81 -5.03 -2.73
N PRO A 383 15.06 -4.12 -3.41
CA PRO A 383 13.68 -4.37 -3.76
C PRO A 383 13.53 -5.47 -4.81
N LEU A 384 14.42 -5.59 -5.81
CA LEU A 384 14.35 -6.66 -6.81
C LEU A 384 14.47 -8.05 -6.17
N ASN A 385 15.43 -8.24 -5.26
CA ASN A 385 15.67 -9.51 -4.58
C ASN A 385 14.55 -9.86 -3.58
N SER A 386 14.00 -8.86 -2.90
CA SER A 386 13.05 -9.08 -1.81
C SER A 386 11.60 -9.14 -2.29
N PHE A 387 11.20 -8.21 -3.16
CA PHE A 387 9.81 -8.04 -3.61
C PHE A 387 9.54 -8.65 -4.98
N PHE A 388 10.56 -8.80 -5.84
CA PHE A 388 10.40 -9.34 -7.20
C PHE A 388 11.37 -10.49 -7.55
N PRO A 389 11.61 -11.47 -6.66
CA PRO A 389 12.63 -12.49 -6.89
C PRO A 389 12.37 -13.33 -8.15
N GLN A 390 11.11 -13.55 -8.52
CA GLN A 390 10.74 -14.32 -9.72
C GLN A 390 11.13 -13.60 -11.02
N LEU A 391 11.25 -12.27 -10.97
CA LEU A 391 11.60 -11.40 -12.08
C LEU A 391 13.07 -10.98 -12.08
N LYS A 392 13.85 -11.34 -11.06
CA LYS A 392 15.27 -10.97 -10.94
C LYS A 392 16.05 -11.22 -12.22
N ALA A 393 16.01 -12.45 -12.73
CA ALA A 393 16.79 -12.85 -13.91
C ALA A 393 16.44 -12.00 -15.14
N ILE A 394 15.15 -11.74 -15.37
CA ILE A 394 14.71 -11.06 -16.58
C ILE A 394 14.84 -9.53 -16.50
N VAL A 395 14.65 -8.95 -15.31
CA VAL A 395 14.96 -7.55 -15.04
C VAL A 395 16.46 -7.29 -15.20
N THR A 396 17.29 -8.23 -14.71
CA THR A 396 18.74 -8.16 -14.89
C THR A 396 19.10 -8.22 -16.37
N GLU A 397 18.62 -9.22 -17.11
CA GLU A 397 18.84 -9.32 -18.56
C GLU A 397 18.41 -8.06 -19.32
N GLN A 398 17.31 -7.41 -18.94
CA GLN A 398 16.88 -6.14 -19.52
C GLN A 398 17.85 -4.97 -19.28
N LEU A 399 18.50 -4.94 -18.12
CA LEU A 399 19.41 -3.86 -17.75
C LEU A 399 20.79 -4.03 -18.37
N ILE A 400 21.31 -5.26 -18.43
CA ILE A 400 22.70 -5.54 -18.80
C ILE A 400 22.87 -6.42 -20.06
N GLY A 401 21.77 -6.86 -20.67
CA GLY A 401 21.77 -7.63 -21.93
C GLY A 401 22.24 -9.08 -21.82
N THR A 402 22.58 -9.57 -20.63
CA THR A 402 23.11 -10.93 -20.43
C THR A 402 22.31 -11.70 -19.38
N LYS A 403 22.14 -13.00 -19.63
CA LYS A 403 21.46 -13.93 -18.71
C LYS A 403 22.44 -14.40 -17.62
N ASN A 404 21.92 -14.63 -16.41
CA ASN A 404 22.62 -15.26 -15.28
C ASN A 404 23.87 -14.52 -14.75
N SER A 405 24.02 -13.23 -15.05
CA SER A 405 25.07 -12.39 -14.47
C SER A 405 24.55 -11.61 -13.25
N GLU A 406 25.42 -11.18 -12.36
CA GLU A 406 25.08 -10.14 -11.39
C GLU A 406 25.12 -8.77 -12.07
N ILE A 407 24.36 -7.82 -11.53
CA ILE A 407 24.42 -6.43 -12.01
C ILE A 407 25.67 -5.80 -11.40
N ALA A 408 26.39 -5.02 -12.17
CA ALA A 408 27.38 -4.09 -11.67
C ALA A 408 27.16 -2.73 -12.31
N VAL A 409 27.79 -1.70 -11.75
CA VAL A 409 27.66 -0.33 -12.21
C VAL A 409 29.03 0.32 -12.34
N THR A 410 29.25 0.94 -13.50
CA THR A 410 30.40 1.82 -13.75
C THR A 410 29.89 3.22 -13.98
N GLY A 411 30.53 4.22 -13.39
CA GLY A 411 30.17 5.60 -13.63
C GLY A 411 31.00 6.60 -12.85
N PHE A 412 30.66 7.87 -13.03
CA PHE A 412 31.23 8.96 -12.26
C PHE A 412 30.14 9.94 -11.83
N VAL A 413 30.42 10.63 -10.73
CA VAL A 413 29.58 11.70 -10.20
C VAL A 413 30.43 12.95 -10.15
N ASN A 414 29.96 14.01 -10.79
CA ASN A 414 30.52 15.33 -10.64
C ASN A 414 29.61 16.14 -9.70
N PRO A 415 30.00 16.37 -8.42
CA PRO A 415 29.16 17.08 -7.45
C PRO A 415 28.84 18.52 -7.85
N ASN A 416 29.68 19.15 -8.69
CA ASN A 416 29.46 20.50 -9.21
C ASN A 416 29.81 20.51 -10.70
N PRO A 417 28.81 20.40 -11.61
CA PRO A 417 27.45 20.94 -11.47
C PRO A 417 26.34 19.89 -11.19
N GLY A 418 26.61 18.88 -10.35
CA GLY A 418 25.61 17.86 -9.99
C GLY A 418 25.24 16.96 -11.17
N GLN A 419 26.22 16.27 -11.75
CA GLN A 419 26.01 15.37 -12.89
C GLN A 419 26.39 13.95 -12.55
N VAL A 420 25.58 13.00 -13.00
CA VAL A 420 25.85 11.57 -12.85
C VAL A 420 25.79 10.91 -14.22
N THR A 421 26.86 10.22 -14.58
CA THR A 421 26.91 9.37 -15.78
C THR A 421 27.24 7.96 -15.35
N PHE A 422 26.44 6.98 -15.75
CA PHE A 422 26.65 5.58 -15.37
C PHE A 422 26.13 4.61 -16.43
N ALA A 423 26.60 3.36 -16.36
CA ALA A 423 26.05 2.23 -17.10
C ALA A 423 25.98 1.00 -16.19
N PHE A 424 24.95 0.18 -16.39
CA PHE A 424 24.88 -1.15 -15.80
C PHE A 424 25.59 -2.14 -16.72
N HIS A 425 26.34 -3.07 -16.14
CA HIS A 425 27.07 -4.11 -16.89
C HIS A 425 27.03 -5.45 -16.14
N PRO A 426 27.29 -6.58 -16.83
CA PRO A 426 27.47 -7.86 -16.14
C PRO A 426 28.70 -7.85 -15.23
N ALA A 427 28.59 -8.53 -14.10
CA ALA A 427 29.73 -8.91 -13.27
C ALA A 427 29.63 -10.38 -12.83
N HIS A 428 30.79 -11.01 -12.66
CA HIS A 428 30.92 -12.28 -11.98
C HIS A 428 30.90 -12.08 -10.45
N ALA A 429 30.53 -13.12 -9.70
CA ALA A 429 30.37 -13.05 -8.24
C ALA A 429 31.65 -12.63 -7.46
N THR A 430 32.82 -12.72 -8.09
CA THR A 430 34.13 -12.35 -7.51
C THR A 430 34.62 -10.97 -7.92
N GLU A 431 33.94 -10.30 -8.84
CA GLU A 431 34.36 -9.00 -9.38
C GLU A 431 33.83 -7.83 -8.55
N GLU A 432 34.51 -6.69 -8.62
CA GLU A 432 34.01 -5.45 -8.03
C GLU A 432 32.73 -5.01 -8.72
N ARG A 433 31.69 -4.74 -7.92
CA ARG A 433 30.35 -4.43 -8.42
C ARG A 433 30.10 -2.94 -8.66
N VAL A 434 31.01 -2.09 -8.19
CA VAL A 434 30.95 -0.64 -8.34
C VAL A 434 32.31 -0.16 -8.79
N ILE A 435 32.38 0.39 -9.99
CA ILE A 435 33.62 0.90 -10.60
C ILE A 435 33.45 2.41 -10.82
N VAL A 436 34.37 3.20 -10.26
CA VAL A 436 34.37 4.65 -10.50
C VAL A 436 35.20 4.95 -11.73
N GLY A 437 34.58 5.57 -12.74
CA GLY A 437 35.21 5.92 -14.00
C GLY A 437 34.21 6.11 -15.13
N ASP A 438 34.73 6.39 -16.33
CA ASP A 438 33.91 6.49 -17.53
C ASP A 438 33.29 5.13 -17.87
N PRO A 439 31.96 5.05 -18.10
CA PRO A 439 31.37 3.79 -18.50
C PRO A 439 31.85 3.39 -19.92
N PRO A 440 32.11 2.09 -20.17
CA PRO A 440 32.50 1.62 -21.51
C PRO A 440 31.45 1.90 -22.60
N GLU A 441 31.91 2.22 -23.81
CA GLU A 441 31.05 2.57 -24.96
C GLU A 441 30.09 1.47 -25.40
N GLU A 442 30.41 0.20 -25.10
CA GLU A 442 29.56 -0.95 -25.41
C GLU A 442 28.28 -1.03 -24.56
N PHE A 443 28.20 -0.31 -23.43
CA PHE A 443 27.06 -0.38 -22.53
C PHE A 443 26.09 0.79 -22.73
N ARG A 444 24.85 0.59 -22.26
CA ARG A 444 23.83 1.63 -22.30
C ARG A 444 24.13 2.69 -21.25
N PHE A 445 24.45 3.90 -21.72
CA PHE A 445 24.66 5.06 -20.89
C PHE A 445 23.38 5.65 -20.33
N TYR A 446 23.47 6.11 -19.09
CA TYR A 446 22.49 6.93 -18.42
C TYR A 446 23.17 8.22 -17.95
N TYR A 447 22.51 9.34 -18.21
CA TYR A 447 22.94 10.66 -17.76
C TYR A 447 21.81 11.28 -16.95
N VAL A 448 22.16 11.84 -15.80
CA VAL A 448 21.24 12.58 -14.93
C VAL A 448 21.90 13.88 -14.51
N ASN A 449 21.22 15.00 -14.77
CA ASN A 449 21.52 16.26 -14.12
C ASN A 449 20.70 16.32 -12.84
N LEU A 450 21.38 16.29 -11.69
CA LEU A 450 20.76 16.22 -10.37
C LEU A 450 19.92 17.47 -10.10
N GLU A 451 20.45 18.66 -10.37
CA GLU A 451 19.75 19.93 -10.13
C GLU A 451 18.46 20.04 -10.96
N LEU A 452 18.54 19.81 -12.28
CA LEU A 452 17.39 19.88 -13.18
C LEU A 452 16.34 18.78 -12.93
N SER A 453 16.75 17.68 -12.31
CA SER A 453 15.85 16.58 -11.94
C SER A 453 15.35 16.69 -10.51
N GLU A 454 15.71 17.78 -9.80
CA GLU A 454 15.40 17.97 -8.37
C GLU A 454 15.85 16.77 -7.52
N TYR A 455 17.04 16.24 -7.82
CA TYR A 455 17.71 15.24 -7.01
C TYR A 455 18.86 15.83 -6.20
N ARG A 456 19.11 15.22 -5.05
CA ARG A 456 20.27 15.50 -4.20
C ARG A 456 21.46 14.59 -4.53
N LEU A 457 22.60 14.84 -3.88
CA LEU A 457 23.78 13.97 -4.01
C LEU A 457 23.61 12.64 -3.29
N ASP A 458 22.61 12.47 -2.42
CA ASP A 458 22.29 11.21 -1.74
C ASP A 458 21.21 10.37 -2.45
N SER A 459 20.83 10.74 -3.68
CA SER A 459 19.65 10.21 -4.37
C SER A 459 19.89 8.97 -5.22
N GLY A 460 21.09 8.37 -5.13
CA GLY A 460 21.43 7.14 -5.83
C GLY A 460 20.35 6.07 -5.64
N ARG A 461 19.91 5.84 -4.40
CA ARG A 461 18.88 4.83 -4.08
C ARG A 461 17.53 5.10 -4.73
N LEU A 462 17.10 6.37 -4.77
CA LEU A 462 15.87 6.80 -5.46
C LEU A 462 15.97 6.52 -6.96
N LEU A 463 17.11 6.85 -7.57
CA LEU A 463 17.38 6.59 -8.97
C LEU A 463 17.36 5.07 -9.27
N GLY A 464 17.98 4.25 -8.42
CA GLY A 464 17.93 2.79 -8.49
C GLY A 464 16.51 2.22 -8.48
N ALA A 465 15.66 2.69 -7.55
CA ALA A 465 14.26 2.28 -7.46
C ALA A 465 13.43 2.71 -8.69
N LYS A 466 13.72 3.89 -9.27
CA LYS A 466 13.11 4.33 -10.55
C LYS A 466 13.52 3.43 -11.71
N HIS A 467 14.79 3.02 -11.77
CA HIS A 467 15.25 2.06 -12.77
C HIS A 467 14.58 0.70 -12.61
N LEU A 468 14.37 0.23 -11.38
CA LEU A 468 13.60 -0.99 -11.15
C LEU A 468 12.17 -0.88 -11.70
N LYS A 469 11.42 0.18 -11.35
CA LYS A 469 10.07 0.42 -11.87
C LYS A 469 10.05 0.41 -13.40
N LYS A 470 10.96 1.17 -14.03
CA LYS A 470 11.08 1.25 -15.48
C LYS A 470 11.38 -0.11 -16.12
N SER A 471 12.27 -0.90 -15.51
CA SER A 471 12.60 -2.24 -15.99
C SER A 471 11.45 -3.22 -15.86
N LEU A 472 10.67 -3.16 -14.77
CA LEU A 472 9.45 -3.98 -14.62
C LEU A 472 8.42 -3.66 -15.71
N LEU A 473 8.17 -2.38 -15.96
CA LEU A 473 7.30 -1.93 -17.06
C LEU A 473 7.84 -2.36 -18.43
N LYS A 474 9.17 -2.39 -18.60
CA LYS A 474 9.79 -2.85 -19.85
C LYS A 474 9.66 -4.37 -20.04
N VAL A 475 9.84 -5.16 -18.98
CA VAL A 475 9.59 -6.61 -18.99
C VAL A 475 8.13 -6.90 -19.38
N LEU A 476 7.19 -6.09 -18.89
CA LEU A 476 5.78 -6.16 -19.25
C LEU A 476 5.53 -5.77 -20.72
N GLU A 477 6.15 -4.67 -21.20
CA GLU A 477 6.09 -4.24 -22.60
C GLU A 477 6.60 -5.35 -23.55
N ASP A 478 7.66 -6.05 -23.17
CA ASP A 478 8.26 -7.13 -23.96
C ASP A 478 7.54 -8.49 -23.78
N ARG A 479 6.41 -8.50 -23.05
CA ARG A 479 5.58 -9.69 -22.75
C ARG A 479 6.36 -10.82 -22.09
N ALA A 480 7.36 -10.46 -21.30
CA ALA A 480 8.37 -11.40 -20.81
C ALA A 480 8.06 -11.91 -19.38
N LEU A 481 6.87 -11.57 -18.86
CA LEU A 481 6.36 -12.11 -17.60
C LEU A 481 6.12 -13.62 -17.67
N LYS A 482 6.23 -14.27 -16.51
CA LYS A 482 5.86 -15.66 -16.28
C LYS A 482 4.36 -15.73 -16.01
N GLY A 483 3.69 -16.69 -16.63
CA GLY A 483 2.28 -17.01 -16.43
C GLY A 483 2.06 -18.52 -16.52
N GLY A 484 0.80 -18.94 -16.72
CA GLY A 484 0.42 -20.33 -16.88
C GLY A 484 0.08 -20.66 -18.33
N GLU A 485 -0.72 -21.71 -18.51
CA GLU A 485 -1.10 -22.23 -19.82
C GLU A 485 -1.82 -21.19 -20.68
N ILE A 486 -2.72 -20.39 -20.08
CA ILE A 486 -3.53 -19.43 -20.84
C ILE A 486 -2.64 -18.27 -21.30
N TRP A 487 -1.81 -17.71 -20.41
CA TRP A 487 -0.87 -16.65 -20.77
C TRP A 487 0.09 -17.08 -21.88
N VAL A 488 0.69 -18.27 -21.74
CA VAL A 488 1.66 -18.79 -22.72
C VAL A 488 0.98 -19.02 -24.08
N ALA A 489 -0.22 -19.59 -24.10
CA ALA A 489 -0.98 -19.79 -25.33
C ALA A 489 -1.35 -18.45 -26.02
N GLU A 490 -1.93 -17.51 -25.28
CA GLU A 490 -2.32 -16.19 -25.81
C GLU A 490 -1.10 -15.41 -26.35
N ARG A 491 0.02 -15.44 -25.62
CA ARG A 491 1.28 -14.83 -26.04
C ARG A 491 1.85 -15.48 -27.30
N LEU A 492 1.86 -16.82 -27.36
CA LEU A 492 2.36 -17.57 -28.51
C LEU A 492 1.53 -17.29 -29.76
N ILE A 493 0.19 -17.34 -29.65
CA ILE A 493 -0.72 -17.01 -30.75
C ILE A 493 -0.41 -15.61 -31.29
N GLY A 494 -0.28 -14.60 -30.42
CA GLY A 494 -0.01 -13.24 -30.85
C GLY A 494 1.30 -13.08 -31.62
N ARG A 495 2.36 -13.76 -31.17
CA ARG A 495 3.68 -13.74 -31.83
C ARG A 495 3.67 -14.47 -33.17
N LEU A 496 2.97 -15.60 -33.27
CA LEU A 496 2.83 -16.35 -34.53
C LEU A 496 2.03 -15.55 -35.57
N ARG A 497 0.94 -14.89 -35.14
CA ARG A 497 0.17 -13.95 -35.97
C ARG A 497 1.02 -12.82 -36.53
N TYR A 498 1.88 -12.26 -35.68
CA TYR A 498 2.82 -11.23 -36.08
C TYR A 498 3.77 -11.75 -37.17
N MET A 499 4.39 -12.92 -36.94
CA MET A 499 5.29 -13.55 -37.90
C MET A 499 4.60 -13.89 -39.24
N ALA A 500 3.42 -14.50 -39.18
CA ALA A 500 2.66 -14.88 -40.35
C ALA A 500 2.32 -13.68 -41.23
N LYS A 501 1.87 -12.57 -40.63
CA LYS A 501 1.45 -11.39 -41.40
C LYS A 501 2.58 -10.47 -41.83
N LYS A 502 3.58 -10.24 -40.98
CA LYS A 502 4.67 -9.29 -41.27
C LYS A 502 5.78 -9.89 -42.10
N TYR A 503 6.07 -11.18 -41.91
CA TYR A 503 7.16 -11.86 -42.60
C TYR A 503 6.67 -12.89 -43.62
N ASN A 504 5.35 -13.00 -43.86
CA ASN A 504 4.74 -14.06 -44.68
C ASN A 504 5.23 -15.46 -44.26
N PHE A 505 5.50 -15.65 -42.97
CA PHE A 505 6.02 -16.89 -42.46
C PHE A 505 4.90 -17.95 -42.53
N PRO A 506 5.16 -19.19 -43.03
CA PRO A 506 4.11 -20.15 -43.37
C PRO A 506 3.55 -20.86 -42.12
N LEU A 507 2.92 -20.09 -41.24
CA LEU A 507 2.29 -20.57 -40.00
C LEU A 507 0.79 -20.68 -40.18
N ASP A 508 0.24 -21.79 -39.72
CA ASP A 508 -1.18 -21.95 -39.47
C ASP A 508 -1.43 -21.80 -37.97
N GLU A 509 -2.23 -20.81 -37.59
CA GLU A 509 -2.65 -20.57 -36.20
C GLU A 509 -3.49 -21.72 -35.63
N LYS A 510 -4.02 -22.60 -36.49
CA LYS A 510 -4.73 -23.83 -36.13
C LYS A 510 -3.86 -25.09 -36.23
N GLY A 511 -2.59 -24.94 -36.60
CA GLY A 511 -1.64 -26.03 -36.74
C GLY A 511 -1.31 -26.73 -35.42
N SER A 512 -0.80 -27.97 -35.50
CA SER A 512 -0.29 -28.66 -34.33
C SER A 512 0.98 -27.99 -33.81
N LEU A 513 1.20 -28.05 -32.49
CA LEU A 513 2.40 -27.50 -31.86
C LEU A 513 3.69 -28.13 -32.43
N ASP A 514 3.67 -29.42 -32.78
CA ASP A 514 4.79 -30.12 -33.42
C ASP A 514 5.13 -29.54 -34.81
N ALA A 515 4.11 -29.18 -35.60
CA ALA A 515 4.32 -28.57 -36.91
C ALA A 515 4.94 -27.17 -36.77
N VAL A 516 4.42 -26.36 -35.85
CA VAL A 516 4.96 -25.02 -35.55
C VAL A 516 6.40 -25.13 -35.03
N GLU A 517 6.68 -26.05 -34.10
CA GLU A 517 8.02 -26.28 -33.55
C GLU A 517 9.03 -26.65 -34.66
N THR A 518 8.62 -27.55 -35.57
CA THR A 518 9.45 -27.99 -36.71
C THR A 518 9.79 -26.83 -37.63
N LEU A 519 8.85 -25.91 -37.87
CA LEU A 519 9.06 -24.73 -38.70
C LEU A 519 9.97 -23.68 -38.02
N LEU A 520 9.90 -23.54 -36.70
CA LEU A 520 10.67 -22.54 -35.95
C LEU A 520 12.10 -22.99 -35.62
N LYS A 521 12.33 -24.30 -35.41
CA LYS A 521 13.65 -24.87 -35.04
C LYS A 521 14.83 -24.38 -35.89
N PRO A 522 14.74 -24.29 -37.24
CA PRO A 522 15.83 -23.76 -38.07
C PRO A 522 16.22 -22.30 -37.79
N TYR A 523 15.37 -21.56 -37.09
CA TYR A 523 15.55 -20.14 -36.76
C TYR A 523 15.88 -19.92 -35.27
N ALA A 524 16.19 -20.98 -34.52
CA ALA A 524 16.62 -20.88 -33.13
C ALA A 524 17.81 -19.91 -32.98
N GLY A 525 17.79 -19.11 -31.91
CA GLY A 525 18.77 -18.05 -31.66
C GLY A 525 18.51 -16.72 -32.39
N LYS A 526 17.61 -16.68 -33.39
CA LYS A 526 17.27 -15.42 -34.07
C LYS A 526 16.30 -14.55 -33.25
N ILE A 527 16.31 -13.27 -33.56
CA ILE A 527 15.45 -12.24 -32.97
C ILE A 527 14.52 -11.70 -34.05
N VAL A 528 13.24 -11.58 -33.73
CA VAL A 528 12.25 -10.85 -34.53
C VAL A 528 12.29 -9.39 -34.11
N PHE A 529 12.54 -8.49 -35.07
CA PHE A 529 12.66 -7.05 -34.83
C PHE A 529 11.45 -6.30 -35.38
N PRO A 530 11.00 -5.23 -34.73
CA PRO A 530 9.92 -4.40 -35.27
C PRO A 530 10.28 -3.77 -36.63
N ASP A 531 9.34 -3.75 -37.57
CA ASP A 531 9.46 -2.94 -38.80
C ASP A 531 9.15 -1.46 -38.49
N GLY A 532 10.16 -0.59 -38.59
CA GLY A 532 10.00 0.87 -38.53
C GLY A 532 9.80 1.46 -37.12
N PHE A 533 9.20 2.66 -37.06
CA PHE A 533 9.03 3.46 -35.83
C PHE A 533 7.81 3.07 -34.98
N ALA A 534 7.02 2.07 -35.37
CA ALA A 534 5.84 1.65 -34.62
C ALA A 534 6.23 0.80 -33.39
N LYS A 535 5.42 0.83 -32.32
CA LYS A 535 5.50 -0.08 -31.16
C LYS A 535 5.16 -1.52 -31.58
N SER A 536 6.02 -2.14 -32.37
CA SER A 536 5.89 -3.54 -32.79
C SER A 536 6.63 -4.45 -31.80
N PRO A 537 6.16 -5.71 -31.62
CA PRO A 537 6.75 -6.62 -30.66
C PRO A 537 8.17 -7.05 -31.07
N ARG A 538 9.07 -7.15 -30.09
CA ARG A 538 10.42 -7.73 -30.23
C ARG A 538 10.47 -9.00 -29.41
N PHE A 539 10.92 -10.11 -30.00
CA PHE A 539 11.05 -11.38 -29.28
C PHE A 539 12.06 -12.33 -29.93
N HIS A 540 12.60 -13.25 -29.13
CA HIS A 540 13.50 -14.31 -29.61
C HIS A 540 12.69 -15.52 -30.08
N ILE A 541 13.15 -16.18 -31.15
CA ILE A 541 12.55 -17.46 -31.59
C ILE A 541 12.67 -18.54 -30.50
N ASN A 542 13.75 -18.50 -29.70
CA ASN A 542 13.89 -19.40 -28.55
C ASN A 542 12.75 -19.24 -27.53
N ALA A 543 12.24 -18.03 -27.34
CA ALA A 543 11.11 -17.82 -26.43
C ALA A 543 9.82 -18.47 -26.95
N LEU A 544 9.61 -18.52 -28.28
CA LEU A 544 8.48 -19.25 -28.87
C LEU A 544 8.66 -20.77 -28.71
N LEU A 545 9.88 -21.28 -28.89
CA LEU A 545 10.18 -22.71 -28.70
C LEU A 545 10.00 -23.13 -27.24
N GLU A 546 10.39 -22.26 -26.30
CA GLU A 546 10.14 -22.43 -24.86
C GLU A 546 8.63 -22.43 -24.57
N ASP A 547 7.87 -21.50 -25.15
CA ASP A 547 6.40 -21.45 -25.03
C ASP A 547 5.74 -22.74 -25.56
N ILE A 548 6.17 -23.24 -26.72
CA ILE A 548 5.67 -24.50 -27.30
C ILE A 548 5.99 -25.69 -26.41
N THR A 549 7.22 -25.77 -25.90
CA THR A 549 7.65 -26.84 -24.99
C THR A 549 6.81 -26.83 -23.73
N PHE A 550 6.61 -25.66 -23.13
CA PHE A 550 5.78 -25.49 -21.94
C PHE A 550 4.35 -25.98 -22.16
N LEU A 551 3.70 -25.61 -23.27
CA LEU A 551 2.32 -26.04 -23.56
C LEU A 551 2.23 -27.55 -23.80
N LYS A 552 3.23 -28.15 -24.47
CA LYS A 552 3.31 -29.61 -24.68
C LYS A 552 3.48 -30.37 -23.37
N ASP A 553 4.33 -29.87 -22.47
CA ASP A 553 4.54 -30.45 -21.15
C ASP A 553 3.27 -30.41 -20.27
N HIS A 554 2.35 -29.48 -20.57
CA HIS A 554 1.02 -29.38 -19.96
C HIS A 554 -0.08 -30.12 -20.76
N GLY A 555 0.30 -30.96 -21.73
CA GLY A 555 -0.62 -31.83 -22.45
C GLY A 555 -1.35 -31.19 -23.63
N GLN A 556 -0.97 -29.98 -24.05
CA GLN A 556 -1.54 -29.36 -25.23
C GLN A 556 -0.83 -29.85 -26.51
N SER A 557 -1.61 -30.14 -27.55
CA SER A 557 -1.10 -30.59 -28.86
C SER A 557 -1.32 -29.58 -29.99
N MET A 558 -2.16 -28.57 -29.77
CA MET A 558 -2.51 -27.54 -30.74
C MET A 558 -2.84 -26.22 -30.05
N LEU A 559 -2.72 -25.12 -30.78
CA LEU A 559 -3.20 -23.82 -30.32
C LEU A 559 -4.71 -23.72 -30.50
N ASP A 560 -5.36 -23.11 -29.52
CA ASP A 560 -6.80 -22.86 -29.55
C ASP A 560 -7.10 -21.35 -29.62
N PRO A 561 -7.18 -20.76 -30.82
CA PRO A 561 -7.73 -19.43 -31.02
C PRO A 561 -9.26 -19.44 -30.81
N TRP A 562 -9.64 -19.46 -29.53
CA TRP A 562 -10.99 -19.66 -28.99
C TRP A 562 -12.09 -18.81 -29.62
N TRP A 563 -11.78 -17.58 -30.08
CA TRP A 563 -12.78 -16.71 -30.72
C TRP A 563 -13.33 -17.32 -32.03
N PHE A 564 -12.57 -18.16 -32.74
CA PHE A 564 -13.10 -18.85 -33.92
C PHE A 564 -14.15 -19.90 -33.58
N GLN A 565 -14.09 -20.50 -32.38
CA GLN A 565 -15.11 -21.45 -31.93
C GLN A 565 -16.43 -20.76 -31.58
N LEU A 566 -16.40 -19.43 -31.42
CA LEU A 566 -17.56 -18.60 -31.13
C LEU A 566 -18.12 -17.93 -32.40
N ASP A 567 -17.80 -18.46 -33.58
CA ASP A 567 -18.24 -17.94 -34.88
C ASP A 567 -17.79 -16.49 -35.16
N TRP A 568 -16.67 -16.05 -34.56
CA TRP A 568 -16.09 -14.74 -34.87
C TRP A 568 -15.26 -14.79 -36.16
N GLU A 569 -15.90 -14.47 -37.29
CA GLU A 569 -15.26 -14.20 -38.58
C GLU A 569 -15.50 -12.73 -39.00
N LYS A 570 -14.46 -12.08 -39.55
CA LYS A 570 -14.35 -10.64 -39.87
C LYS A 570 -15.69 -9.87 -40.09
N GLN A 571 -16.11 -9.16 -39.02
CA GLN A 571 -16.81 -7.86 -38.91
C GLN A 571 -18.11 -7.53 -39.68
N ALA A 572 -18.53 -8.21 -40.76
CA ALA A 572 -19.63 -7.65 -41.56
C ALA A 572 -21.06 -7.93 -41.03
N THR A 573 -21.30 -9.03 -40.29
CA THR A 573 -22.66 -9.43 -39.85
C THR A 573 -22.68 -10.23 -38.53
N THR A 574 -21.91 -9.80 -37.54
CA THR A 574 -21.90 -10.51 -36.25
C THR A 574 -23.16 -10.20 -35.43
N SER A 575 -23.90 -11.23 -35.03
CA SER A 575 -25.10 -11.07 -34.20
C SER A 575 -24.76 -10.67 -32.75
N ASN A 576 -25.68 -9.99 -32.07
CA ASN A 576 -25.51 -9.60 -30.66
C ASN A 576 -25.23 -10.81 -29.74
N SER A 577 -25.78 -11.99 -30.04
CA SER A 577 -25.54 -13.20 -29.24
C SER A 577 -24.10 -13.72 -29.38
N VAL A 578 -23.49 -13.56 -30.56
CA VAL A 578 -22.07 -13.87 -30.76
C VAL A 578 -21.20 -12.88 -30.00
N ILE A 579 -21.51 -11.57 -30.08
CA ILE A 579 -20.78 -10.53 -29.33
C ILE A 579 -20.86 -10.80 -27.82
N GLN A 580 -22.03 -11.17 -27.30
CA GLN A 580 -22.21 -11.51 -25.89
C GLN A 580 -21.32 -12.68 -25.45
N LYS A 581 -21.33 -13.80 -26.20
CA LYS A 581 -20.47 -14.96 -25.91
C LYS A 581 -18.99 -14.61 -25.99
N LEU A 582 -18.61 -13.81 -26.99
CA LEU A 582 -17.22 -13.38 -27.20
C LEU A 582 -16.71 -12.52 -26.05
N LEU A 583 -17.52 -11.56 -25.58
CA LEU A 583 -17.15 -10.70 -24.45
C LEU A 583 -17.14 -11.48 -23.13
N ASP A 584 -18.11 -12.36 -22.88
CA ASP A 584 -18.11 -13.23 -21.70
C ASP A 584 -16.82 -14.05 -21.60
N GLU A 585 -16.43 -14.71 -22.70
CA GLU A 585 -15.20 -15.50 -22.76
C GLU A 585 -13.93 -14.64 -22.70
N HIS A 586 -13.94 -13.46 -23.33
CA HIS A 586 -12.84 -12.49 -23.25
C HIS A 586 -12.54 -12.11 -21.80
N PHE A 587 -13.54 -11.64 -21.06
CA PHE A 587 -13.37 -11.19 -19.67
C PHE A 587 -13.09 -12.35 -18.71
N ARG A 588 -13.57 -13.57 -19.02
CA ARG A 588 -13.17 -14.80 -18.32
C ARG A 588 -11.66 -15.05 -18.48
N ARG A 589 -11.15 -15.05 -19.71
CA ARG A 589 -9.74 -15.28 -20.02
C ARG A 589 -8.81 -14.20 -19.49
N VAL A 590 -9.22 -12.93 -19.54
CA VAL A 590 -8.47 -11.81 -18.93
C VAL A 590 -8.22 -12.08 -17.45
N GLN A 591 -9.25 -12.46 -16.68
CA GLN A 591 -9.09 -12.72 -15.25
C GLN A 591 -8.18 -13.92 -14.95
N LEU A 592 -8.36 -15.02 -15.69
CA LEU A 592 -7.54 -16.22 -15.51
C LEU A 592 -6.07 -15.95 -15.86
N THR A 593 -5.83 -15.24 -16.97
CA THR A 593 -4.49 -14.89 -17.42
C THR A 593 -3.82 -13.91 -16.47
N TYR A 594 -4.54 -12.89 -16.00
CA TYR A 594 -4.04 -11.95 -15.01
C TYR A 594 -3.65 -12.67 -13.71
N LYS A 595 -4.51 -13.57 -13.22
CA LYS A 595 -4.23 -14.41 -12.04
C LYS A 595 -2.95 -15.22 -12.23
N GLU A 596 -2.84 -15.94 -13.34
CA GLU A 596 -1.65 -16.73 -13.67
C GLU A 596 -0.37 -15.89 -13.62
N ILE A 597 -0.39 -14.67 -14.17
CA ILE A 597 0.79 -13.81 -14.17
C ILE A 597 1.11 -13.31 -12.76
N VAL A 598 0.12 -12.84 -12.01
CA VAL A 598 0.34 -12.32 -10.66
C VAL A 598 0.90 -13.41 -9.73
N GLU A 599 0.34 -14.62 -9.77
CA GLU A 599 0.80 -15.75 -8.94
C GLU A 599 2.21 -16.23 -9.31
N ASN A 600 2.61 -16.15 -10.59
CA ASN A 600 3.90 -16.67 -11.07
C ASN A 600 5.02 -15.62 -11.16
N SER A 601 4.69 -14.36 -11.45
CA SER A 601 5.65 -13.26 -11.61
C SER A 601 5.75 -12.36 -10.38
N PHE A 602 4.66 -12.18 -9.63
CA PHE A 602 4.56 -11.20 -8.54
C PHE A 602 4.22 -11.85 -7.19
N LYS A 603 4.62 -13.12 -7.01
CA LYS A 603 4.25 -13.94 -5.84
C LYS A 603 4.57 -13.28 -4.49
N SER A 604 5.62 -12.48 -4.37
CA SER A 604 5.98 -11.85 -3.10
C SER A 604 5.16 -10.61 -2.78
N VAL A 605 4.45 -10.04 -3.76
CA VAL A 605 3.71 -8.77 -3.64
C VAL A 605 2.27 -8.84 -4.17
N PHE A 606 1.74 -10.02 -4.52
CA PHE A 606 0.38 -10.13 -5.07
C PHE A 606 -0.71 -9.56 -4.16
N GLY A 607 -0.48 -9.56 -2.84
CA GLY A 607 -1.42 -8.98 -1.86
C GLY A 607 -1.59 -7.47 -1.99
N GLU A 608 -0.62 -6.81 -2.63
CA GLU A 608 -0.61 -5.38 -2.91
C GLU A 608 -1.26 -5.04 -4.27
N PHE A 609 -1.63 -6.05 -5.08
CA PHE A 609 -2.30 -5.84 -6.37
C PHE A 609 -3.81 -5.70 -6.14
N GLY A 610 -4.35 -4.53 -6.50
CA GLY A 610 -5.71 -4.17 -6.14
C GLY A 610 -6.78 -4.95 -6.90
N PHE A 611 -6.55 -5.21 -8.20
CA PHE A 611 -7.49 -6.03 -8.96
C PHE A 611 -7.40 -7.50 -8.54
N TYR A 612 -6.19 -8.03 -8.30
CA TYR A 612 -5.98 -9.41 -7.87
C TYR A 612 -6.74 -9.76 -6.58
N SER A 613 -6.71 -8.86 -5.61
CA SER A 613 -7.39 -9.03 -4.32
C SER A 613 -8.93 -8.99 -4.44
N ALA A 614 -9.47 -8.47 -5.54
CA ALA A 614 -10.91 -8.50 -5.82
C ALA A 614 -11.38 -9.80 -6.52
N LEU A 615 -10.48 -10.51 -7.21
CA LEU A 615 -10.82 -11.69 -8.01
C LEU A 615 -11.35 -12.88 -7.19
N PRO A 616 -12.17 -13.76 -7.79
CA PRO A 616 -12.85 -13.63 -9.10
C PRO A 616 -13.97 -12.59 -9.13
N VAL A 617 -14.19 -11.97 -10.31
CA VAL A 617 -15.24 -10.98 -10.55
C VAL A 617 -16.10 -11.32 -11.77
N ARG A 618 -17.34 -10.82 -11.81
CA ARG A 618 -18.22 -10.85 -12.97
C ARG A 618 -18.41 -9.44 -13.48
N TRP A 619 -18.19 -9.25 -14.77
CA TRP A 619 -18.29 -7.95 -15.42
C TRP A 619 -19.73 -7.70 -15.85
N ASP A 620 -20.16 -6.46 -15.76
CA ASP A 620 -21.44 -5.96 -16.25
C ASP A 620 -21.13 -4.92 -17.32
N LEU A 621 -21.51 -5.23 -18.56
CA LEU A 621 -21.11 -4.51 -19.76
C LEU A 621 -22.33 -3.93 -20.47
N ALA A 622 -22.31 -2.62 -20.74
CA ALA A 622 -23.22 -1.98 -21.66
C ALA A 622 -22.50 -1.67 -22.98
N VAL A 623 -22.97 -2.30 -24.06
CA VAL A 623 -22.49 -2.12 -25.43
C VAL A 623 -23.33 -1.04 -26.10
N VAL A 624 -22.67 0.03 -26.56
CA VAL A 624 -23.32 1.17 -27.21
C VAL A 624 -22.72 1.37 -28.60
N ASN A 625 -23.58 1.35 -29.62
CA ASN A 625 -23.18 1.68 -30.98
C ASN A 625 -23.12 3.20 -31.15
N SER A 626 -21.99 3.72 -31.62
CA SER A 626 -21.80 5.15 -31.91
C SER A 626 -21.27 5.34 -33.33
N GLU A 627 -21.29 6.59 -33.82
CA GLU A 627 -20.69 6.95 -35.12
C GLU A 627 -19.19 6.64 -35.20
N HIS A 628 -18.52 6.53 -34.05
CA HIS A 628 -17.08 6.26 -33.93
C HIS A 628 -16.75 4.78 -33.65
N GLY A 629 -17.76 3.90 -33.69
CA GLY A 629 -17.62 2.46 -33.43
C GLY A 629 -18.39 1.97 -32.21
N VAL A 630 -18.11 0.73 -31.82
CA VAL A 630 -18.76 0.06 -30.67
C VAL A 630 -18.03 0.44 -29.39
N SER A 631 -18.71 1.14 -28.49
CA SER A 631 -18.19 1.49 -27.16
C SER A 631 -18.67 0.49 -26.12
N LEU A 632 -17.80 0.14 -25.19
CA LEU A 632 -18.08 -0.67 -24.02
C LEU A 632 -17.98 0.18 -22.76
N TYR A 633 -19.06 0.22 -22.00
CA TYR A 633 -19.08 0.69 -20.63
C TYR A 633 -19.07 -0.52 -19.73
N HIS A 634 -18.17 -0.55 -18.75
CA HIS A 634 -17.95 -1.74 -17.94
C HIS A 634 -17.90 -1.39 -16.47
N GLN A 635 -18.47 -2.26 -15.65
CA GLN A 635 -18.25 -2.34 -14.22
C GLN A 635 -18.08 -3.81 -13.82
N TRP A 636 -17.64 -4.11 -12.61
CA TRP A 636 -17.57 -5.49 -12.13
C TRP A 636 -18.02 -5.63 -10.69
N LEU A 637 -18.50 -6.83 -10.35
CA LEU A 637 -18.85 -7.23 -9.00
C LEU A 637 -18.10 -8.51 -8.63
N PRO A 638 -17.63 -8.65 -7.38
CA PRO A 638 -16.95 -9.87 -6.96
C PRO A 638 -17.96 -11.03 -6.84
N VAL A 639 -17.55 -12.22 -7.29
CA VAL A 639 -18.37 -13.45 -7.29
C VAL A 639 -17.74 -14.53 -6.45
N SER A 640 -18.51 -15.52 -6.00
CA SER A 640 -18.01 -16.50 -5.02
C SER A 640 -17.02 -17.51 -5.61
N SER A 641 -17.16 -17.83 -6.89
CA SER A 641 -16.43 -18.90 -7.57
C SER A 641 -15.87 -18.48 -8.92
N TRP A 642 -14.76 -19.11 -9.33
CA TRP A 642 -14.20 -18.99 -10.68
C TRP A 642 -15.15 -19.50 -11.77
N ASN A 643 -16.19 -20.27 -11.44
CA ASN A 643 -17.21 -20.69 -12.40
C ASN A 643 -18.19 -19.56 -12.77
N GLU A 644 -18.23 -18.47 -11.99
CA GLU A 644 -19.16 -17.35 -12.17
C GLU A 644 -18.52 -16.17 -12.93
N ILE A 645 -17.23 -16.26 -13.27
CA ILE A 645 -16.53 -15.20 -14.01
C ILE A 645 -16.99 -15.09 -15.45
N GLY A 646 -16.67 -13.94 -16.06
CA GLY A 646 -17.05 -13.59 -17.41
C GLY A 646 -17.76 -12.25 -17.42
N ALA A 647 -18.75 -12.09 -18.28
CA ALA A 647 -19.48 -10.85 -18.43
C ALA A 647 -20.98 -11.08 -18.69
N ASP A 648 -21.80 -10.25 -18.04
CA ASP A 648 -23.17 -9.96 -18.45
C ASP A 648 -23.12 -8.80 -19.45
N VAL A 649 -23.80 -8.94 -20.59
CA VAL A 649 -23.72 -8.01 -21.71
C VAL A 649 -25.11 -7.52 -22.08
N GLU A 650 -25.31 -6.22 -21.97
CA GLU A 650 -26.51 -5.52 -22.39
C GLU A 650 -26.20 -4.60 -23.58
N PHE A 651 -27.15 -4.49 -24.52
CA PHE A 651 -27.03 -3.60 -25.68
C PHE A 651 -27.96 -2.42 -25.46
N SER A 652 -27.42 -1.21 -25.56
CA SER A 652 -28.15 0.04 -25.31
C SER A 652 -27.91 1.06 -26.42
N ASP A 653 -28.92 1.89 -26.69
CA ASP A 653 -28.82 3.01 -27.64
C ASP A 653 -28.07 4.21 -27.05
N SER A 654 -27.91 4.28 -25.73
CA SER A 654 -27.24 5.37 -25.04
C SER A 654 -26.31 4.89 -23.92
N PRO A 655 -25.25 5.66 -23.59
CA PRO A 655 -24.41 5.41 -22.42
C PRO A 655 -25.24 5.32 -21.13
N PRO A 656 -24.85 4.48 -20.16
CA PRO A 656 -25.52 4.43 -18.87
C PRO A 656 -25.42 5.79 -18.14
N GLU A 657 -26.52 6.24 -17.52
CA GLU A 657 -26.69 7.62 -17.00
C GLU A 657 -25.65 8.08 -15.95
N ARG A 658 -24.90 7.17 -15.34
CA ARG A 658 -23.66 7.42 -14.56
C ARG A 658 -23.15 6.10 -14.01
N PHE A 659 -21.83 5.92 -13.98
CA PHE A 659 -21.20 4.99 -13.03
C PHE A 659 -21.66 5.41 -11.63
N LYS A 660 -22.54 4.62 -11.01
CA LYS A 660 -23.01 4.92 -9.67
C LYS A 660 -21.80 4.89 -8.74
N LEU A 661 -21.31 6.06 -8.32
CA LEU A 661 -20.30 6.20 -7.25
C LEU A 661 -20.73 5.49 -5.95
N SER A 662 -22.03 5.17 -5.79
CA SER A 662 -22.53 4.31 -4.72
C SER A 662 -22.03 2.85 -4.79
N GLY A 663 -21.52 2.39 -5.95
CA GLY A 663 -21.04 1.03 -6.19
C GLY A 663 -19.77 0.64 -5.43
N PHE A 664 -18.92 1.61 -5.04
CA PHE A 664 -17.75 1.31 -4.19
C PHE A 664 -18.17 0.66 -2.87
N SER A 665 -19.22 1.18 -2.23
CA SER A 665 -19.71 0.62 -0.97
C SER A 665 -20.32 -0.77 -1.14
N GLU A 666 -20.99 -1.02 -2.28
CA GLU A 666 -21.59 -2.31 -2.60
C GLU A 666 -20.52 -3.38 -2.87
N ILE A 667 -19.47 -3.02 -3.63
CA ILE A 667 -18.33 -3.90 -3.92
C ILE A 667 -17.52 -4.18 -2.66
N ASP A 668 -17.20 -3.17 -1.86
CA ASP A 668 -16.52 -3.36 -0.58
C ASP A 668 -17.31 -4.33 0.31
N ASN A 669 -18.63 -4.14 0.42
CA ASN A 669 -19.49 -5.03 1.20
C ASN A 669 -19.51 -6.46 0.63
N ALA A 670 -19.51 -6.61 -0.69
CA ALA A 670 -19.47 -7.91 -1.35
C ALA A 670 -18.12 -8.61 -1.14
N LEU A 671 -17.00 -7.90 -1.25
CA LEU A 671 -15.65 -8.40 -0.96
C LEU A 671 -15.55 -8.88 0.50
N VAL A 672 -16.04 -8.08 1.46
CA VAL A 672 -16.08 -8.47 2.89
C VAL A 672 -16.91 -9.73 3.10
N LYS A 673 -18.11 -9.82 2.48
CA LYS A 673 -18.95 -11.03 2.57
C LYS A 673 -18.26 -12.28 2.03
N LEU A 674 -17.40 -12.12 1.01
CA LEU A 674 -16.61 -13.19 0.42
C LEU A 674 -15.29 -13.47 1.16
N GLY A 675 -15.02 -12.76 2.26
CA GLY A 675 -13.80 -12.93 3.05
C GLY A 675 -12.53 -12.45 2.34
N ARG A 676 -12.64 -11.52 1.39
CA ARG A 676 -11.50 -10.99 0.63
C ARG A 676 -10.91 -9.74 1.27
N THR A 677 -9.59 -9.66 1.26
CA THR A 677 -8.82 -8.54 1.82
C THR A 677 -9.09 -7.28 1.02
N LYS A 678 -9.32 -6.17 1.70
CA LYS A 678 -9.47 -4.87 1.04
C LYS A 678 -8.10 -4.36 0.60
N CYS A 679 -7.72 -4.55 -0.66
CA CYS A 679 -6.75 -3.64 -1.27
C CYS A 679 -7.53 -2.45 -1.83
N HIS A 680 -7.15 -1.21 -1.56
CA HIS A 680 -8.00 -0.04 -1.88
C HIS A 680 -7.70 0.59 -3.24
N SER A 681 -6.87 -0.07 -4.03
CA SER A 681 -6.39 0.46 -5.30
C SER A 681 -6.94 -0.37 -6.45
N TYR A 682 -8.26 -0.43 -6.59
CA TYR A 682 -8.90 -1.07 -7.75
C TYR A 682 -9.82 -0.08 -8.49
N THR A 683 -9.86 -0.23 -9.81
CA THR A 683 -10.79 0.51 -10.68
C THR A 683 -12.05 -0.33 -10.84
N ILE A 684 -13.22 0.21 -10.47
CA ILE A 684 -14.50 -0.53 -10.52
C ILE A 684 -15.10 -0.57 -11.91
N GLY A 685 -14.92 0.50 -12.68
CA GLY A 685 -15.54 0.64 -13.97
C GLY A 685 -14.91 1.73 -14.80
N GLY A 686 -15.30 1.77 -16.05
CA GLY A 686 -14.72 2.63 -17.06
C GLY A 686 -15.39 2.43 -18.40
N PHE A 687 -14.85 3.09 -19.41
CA PHE A 687 -15.32 2.95 -20.78
C PHE A 687 -14.13 2.72 -21.70
N GLY A 688 -14.37 2.04 -22.81
CA GLY A 688 -13.38 1.77 -23.83
C GLY A 688 -14.03 1.37 -25.15
N LEU A 689 -13.23 1.19 -26.19
CA LEU A 689 -13.71 0.61 -27.44
C LEU A 689 -13.83 -0.90 -27.31
N MET A 690 -14.74 -1.50 -28.07
CA MET A 690 -14.82 -2.95 -28.19
C MET A 690 -13.44 -3.51 -28.59
N PRO A 691 -12.94 -4.56 -27.91
CA PRO A 691 -11.61 -5.06 -28.20
C PRO A 691 -11.52 -5.67 -29.59
N SER A 692 -10.35 -5.51 -30.22
CA SER A 692 -10.10 -6.10 -31.54
C SER A 692 -9.47 -7.47 -31.43
N PHE A 693 -10.10 -8.45 -32.07
CA PHE A 693 -9.66 -9.85 -32.13
C PHE A 693 -8.78 -10.13 -33.37
N ASP A 694 -8.61 -9.16 -34.26
CA ASP A 694 -7.92 -9.30 -35.56
C ASP A 694 -6.41 -9.01 -35.51
N GLY A 695 -5.87 -8.70 -34.33
CA GLY A 695 -4.44 -8.45 -34.09
C GLY A 695 -4.01 -7.01 -34.40
N TYR A 696 -4.96 -6.11 -34.64
CA TYR A 696 -4.71 -4.67 -34.69
C TYR A 696 -4.92 -4.03 -33.31
N SER A 697 -4.03 -3.11 -32.97
CA SER A 697 -4.20 -2.19 -31.85
C SER A 697 -5.28 -1.15 -32.16
N LEU A 698 -5.80 -0.49 -31.11
CA LEU A 698 -6.79 0.58 -31.23
C LEU A 698 -6.29 1.78 -32.07
N VAL A 699 -4.97 1.99 -32.14
CA VAL A 699 -4.34 3.02 -32.97
C VAL A 699 -4.10 2.56 -34.42
N GLY A 700 -4.64 1.40 -34.81
CA GLY A 700 -4.60 0.88 -36.18
C GLY A 700 -3.30 0.20 -36.60
N GLY A 701 -2.31 0.11 -35.70
CA GLY A 701 -1.08 -0.65 -35.94
C GLY A 701 -1.30 -2.14 -35.72
N PHE A 702 -0.83 -2.99 -36.65
CA PHE A 702 -0.84 -4.45 -36.45
C PHE A 702 0.38 -4.90 -35.63
N ASP A 703 0.11 -5.40 -34.43
CA ASP A 703 1.10 -5.97 -33.50
C ASP A 703 0.91 -7.50 -33.33
N GLY A 704 -0.16 -8.07 -33.89
CA GLY A 704 -0.49 -9.50 -33.80
C GLY A 704 -1.05 -9.92 -32.44
N GLU A 705 -0.97 -9.07 -31.41
CA GLU A 705 -1.32 -9.44 -30.04
C GLU A 705 -2.80 -9.82 -29.91
N THR A 706 -3.09 -10.76 -29.00
CA THR A 706 -4.47 -11.05 -28.65
C THR A 706 -5.01 -9.97 -27.74
N THR A 707 -6.32 -9.77 -27.76
CA THR A 707 -6.94 -8.78 -26.88
C THR A 707 -6.78 -9.10 -25.39
N VAL A 708 -6.65 -10.39 -25.03
CA VAL A 708 -6.42 -10.81 -23.66
C VAL A 708 -5.06 -10.32 -23.18
N VAL A 709 -4.01 -10.49 -24.00
CA VAL A 709 -2.66 -9.99 -23.68
C VAL A 709 -2.66 -8.49 -23.44
N ARG A 710 -3.30 -7.70 -24.31
CA ARG A 710 -3.36 -6.24 -24.16
C ARG A 710 -4.05 -5.82 -22.86
N ALA A 711 -5.25 -6.34 -22.60
CA ALA A 711 -6.03 -6.00 -21.41
C ALA A 711 -5.30 -6.39 -20.11
N VAL A 712 -4.71 -7.57 -20.07
CA VAL A 712 -3.95 -8.03 -18.90
C VAL A 712 -2.70 -7.18 -18.68
N CYS A 713 -2.00 -6.79 -19.75
CA CYS A 713 -0.83 -5.95 -19.61
C CYS A 713 -1.18 -4.54 -19.13
N GLU A 714 -2.31 -3.99 -19.55
CA GLU A 714 -2.82 -2.72 -19.03
C GLU A 714 -3.12 -2.81 -17.52
N LEU A 715 -3.85 -3.84 -17.09
CA LEU A 715 -4.13 -4.07 -15.67
C LEU A 715 -2.86 -4.22 -14.82
N ILE A 716 -1.88 -5.00 -15.29
CA ILE A 716 -0.60 -5.17 -14.58
C ILE A 716 0.21 -3.88 -14.58
N SER A 717 0.17 -3.10 -15.66
CA SER A 717 0.84 -1.79 -15.73
C SER A 717 0.28 -0.86 -14.66
N ASP A 718 -1.03 -0.76 -14.54
CA ASP A 718 -1.71 0.05 -13.53
C ASP A 718 -1.35 -0.38 -12.11
N ASP A 719 -1.29 -1.69 -11.85
CA ASP A 719 -0.87 -2.20 -10.55
C ASP A 719 0.61 -1.90 -10.27
N ILE A 720 1.53 -2.05 -11.23
CA ILE A 720 2.94 -1.66 -11.06
C ILE A 720 3.04 -0.16 -10.76
N GLU A 721 2.31 0.68 -11.48
CA GLU A 721 2.26 2.12 -11.24
C GLU A 721 1.78 2.44 -9.81
N ARG A 722 0.74 1.75 -9.33
CA ARG A 722 0.22 1.87 -7.96
C ARG A 722 1.19 1.38 -6.90
N LEU A 723 1.86 0.24 -7.10
CA LEU A 723 2.88 -0.29 -6.17
C LEU A 723 3.99 0.73 -5.92
N PHE A 724 4.38 1.46 -6.97
CA PHE A 724 5.40 2.49 -6.90
C PHE A 724 4.83 3.91 -6.69
N SER A 725 3.55 4.07 -6.34
CA SER A 725 2.94 5.39 -6.11
C SER A 725 3.60 6.16 -4.96
N ALA A 726 4.09 5.45 -3.94
CA ALA A 726 4.85 6.02 -2.84
C ALA A 726 6.27 6.46 -3.24
N LEU A 727 6.77 6.06 -4.41
CA LEU A 727 8.09 6.47 -4.90
C LEU A 727 8.06 7.97 -5.25
N PRO A 728 8.94 8.80 -4.67
CA PRO A 728 8.90 10.23 -4.94
C PRO A 728 9.38 10.56 -6.36
N SER A 729 8.79 11.59 -6.97
CA SER A 729 9.18 12.08 -8.30
C SER A 729 10.49 12.86 -8.29
N CYS A 730 10.85 13.45 -7.15
CA CYS A 730 12.04 14.25 -6.86
C CYS A 730 12.27 14.25 -5.34
N ASP A 731 13.35 14.85 -4.84
CA ASP A 731 13.67 14.91 -3.40
C ASP A 731 13.00 16.05 -2.62
#